data_AF-A7S1K5-F1
#
_entry.id   AF-A7S1K5-F1
#
_cell.length_a   1.000
_cell.length_b   1.000
_cell.length_c   1.000
_cell.angle_alpha   90.00
_cell.angle_beta   90.00
_cell.angle_gamma   90.00
#
_symmetry.space_group_name_H-M   'P 1'
#
loop_
_entity.id
_entity.type
_entity.pdbx_description
1 polymer ?
#
loop_
_entity_poly.entity_id
_entity_poly.type
_entity_poly.pdbx_seq_one_letter_code
_entity_poly.pdbx_strand_id
1 'polypeptide(L)'
;MESQHGSVTQLQQTLSEKNKELEQYRSALSSAKSQYEQARDELQRVKESESHLCAELESIESAHRVQVERLEREKEEFKNYKQEEVASFKEQTRQHALTIVAMEDRLLRLTKQNKQLEQEVAFSKQQSGAKHRPTSPRKESRPPSPRKTSPRPQSPKKEPKQTRSVETETSPQSNVEASLKSDVYKLEQLVLLLRREASQAKKEAQDQSDVVQGLRRDLAGASARMSDLAGELSDKQKQKLEEYEERIQLQDKELEGQREQLLKLSTLVDEQQKEIDMREGRLSETEKSLVKHKQDIKKKGTELVKYREKLVETMEDRQTKVDEIEIEKKTASDLYAQGMRCRGERHEHVIARQKEALADMRKKSKLIEQLKPPLPSHEQSLQQIVALKQEIAELRATLASREEDFHKNESQIHAELRLVREQSSSNLAEKQFEKSTHKDTKDALDLSEKTYLKLARTLGALLEVDPVPGTRSMAHIPAEEREKLEQDRSKAVELLVSRVKLLQERLDRKENLLGGYEKDLVNLRESQTVAGMKSAEASGLKLDVRTRQEEIAYLRESLSRLRDELDQERRVNVCLRERKKFAMDFEDRDTHRKAHSCYTDEHSRYQEEAKKRKAAERIKRKNYEIESLKKELRSADRELNDTAIRLQAFESTRNMNGTDSDVSDILYHV
;
A
#
# COMPACT_ATOMS: atom_id res chain seq x y z
N MET A 1 84.56 7.29 -48.94
CA MET A 1 84.63 7.86 -47.58
C MET A 1 83.33 8.57 -47.21
N GLU A 2 82.95 9.66 -47.86
CA GLU A 2 81.77 10.48 -47.49
C GLU A 2 80.45 9.70 -47.44
N SER A 3 80.15 8.87 -48.45
CA SER A 3 78.96 8.00 -48.48
C SER A 3 78.86 7.04 -47.28
N GLN A 4 79.99 6.52 -46.79
CA GLN A 4 80.01 5.65 -45.61
C GLN A 4 79.80 6.44 -44.31
N HIS A 5 80.31 7.67 -44.22
CA HIS A 5 80.04 8.56 -43.09
C HIS A 5 78.54 8.92 -42.99
N GLY A 6 77.88 9.20 -44.12
CA GLY A 6 76.43 9.45 -44.16
C GLY A 6 75.58 8.25 -43.71
N SER A 7 76.00 7.02 -44.04
CA SER A 7 75.32 5.81 -43.57
C SER A 7 75.51 5.59 -42.07
N VAL A 8 76.72 5.80 -41.53
CA VAL A 8 77.00 5.64 -40.09
C VAL A 8 76.23 6.66 -39.26
N THR A 9 76.11 7.92 -39.68
CA THR A 9 75.32 8.93 -38.95
C THR A 9 73.82 8.64 -39.00
N GLN A 10 73.27 8.16 -40.12
CA GLN A 10 71.88 7.70 -40.20
C GLN A 10 71.61 6.49 -39.28
N LEU A 11 72.55 5.54 -39.20
CA LEU A 11 72.46 4.40 -38.28
C LEU A 11 72.56 4.84 -36.81
N GLN A 12 73.43 5.79 -36.47
CA GLN A 12 73.50 6.37 -35.12
C GLN A 12 72.22 7.11 -34.74
N GLN A 13 71.63 7.88 -35.67
CA GLN A 13 70.38 8.59 -35.43
C GLN A 13 69.23 7.61 -35.17
N THR A 14 69.03 6.63 -36.06
CA THR A 14 67.97 5.60 -35.89
C THR A 14 68.17 4.76 -34.64
N LEU A 15 69.41 4.44 -34.25
CA LEU A 15 69.69 3.75 -32.99
C LEU A 15 69.37 4.64 -31.77
N SER A 16 69.60 5.95 -31.85
CA SER A 16 69.20 6.92 -30.81
C SER A 16 67.66 7.05 -30.70
N GLU A 17 66.94 6.99 -31.82
CA GLU A 17 65.49 7.01 -31.87
C GLU A 17 64.91 5.73 -31.27
N LYS A 18 65.45 4.55 -31.63
CA LYS A 18 65.06 3.27 -31.04
C LYS A 18 65.36 3.17 -29.54
N ASN A 19 66.45 3.77 -29.06
CA ASN A 19 66.71 3.87 -27.62
C ASN A 19 65.68 4.76 -26.89
N LYS A 20 65.25 5.87 -27.51
CA LYS A 20 64.18 6.72 -26.95
C LYS A 20 62.83 5.99 -26.92
N GLU A 21 62.47 5.26 -27.98
CA GLU A 21 61.28 4.41 -28.02
C GLU A 21 61.32 3.34 -26.92
N LEU A 22 62.44 2.63 -26.76
CA LEU A 22 62.61 1.62 -25.71
C LEU A 22 62.44 2.20 -24.30
N GLU A 23 62.96 3.40 -24.03
CA GLU A 23 62.83 4.04 -22.73
C GLU A 23 61.38 4.55 -22.49
N GLN A 24 60.70 5.03 -23.55
CA GLN A 24 59.26 5.31 -23.49
C GLN A 24 58.45 4.05 -23.16
N TYR A 25 58.70 2.92 -23.84
CA TYR A 25 58.04 1.65 -23.54
C TYR A 25 58.32 1.14 -22.12
N ARG A 26 59.54 1.31 -21.60
CA ARG A 26 59.87 1.00 -20.20
C ARG A 26 59.09 1.86 -19.21
N SER A 27 59.01 3.17 -19.46
CA SER A 27 58.25 4.07 -18.58
C SER A 27 56.75 3.76 -18.59
N ALA A 28 56.17 3.48 -19.77
CA ALA A 28 54.79 3.07 -19.93
C ALA A 28 54.51 1.72 -19.23
N LEU A 29 55.40 0.73 -19.37
CA LEU A 29 55.29 -0.57 -18.71
C LEU A 29 55.38 -0.43 -17.17
N SER A 30 56.25 0.47 -16.67
CA SER A 30 56.34 0.76 -15.24
C SER A 30 55.06 1.41 -14.70
N SER A 31 54.47 2.35 -15.45
CA SER A 31 53.20 2.98 -15.10
C SER A 31 52.05 1.98 -15.10
N ALA A 32 51.95 1.12 -16.13
CA ALA A 32 50.94 0.08 -16.23
C ALA A 32 51.06 -0.97 -15.10
N LYS A 33 52.28 -1.34 -14.69
CA LYS A 33 52.51 -2.22 -13.52
C LYS A 33 52.01 -1.59 -12.23
N SER A 34 52.36 -0.32 -11.97
CA SER A 34 51.90 0.38 -10.77
C SER A 34 50.37 0.53 -10.72
N GLN A 35 49.72 0.79 -11.86
CA GLN A 35 48.25 0.81 -11.97
C GLN A 35 47.63 -0.57 -11.71
N TYR A 36 48.25 -1.64 -12.21
CA TYR A 36 47.80 -3.02 -11.95
C TYR A 36 47.93 -3.41 -10.48
N GLU A 37 49.03 -3.01 -9.82
CA GLU A 37 49.24 -3.23 -8.38
C GLU A 37 48.20 -2.46 -7.54
N GLN A 38 47.93 -1.19 -7.87
CA GLN A 38 46.86 -0.40 -7.23
C GLN A 38 45.48 -1.06 -7.40
N ALA A 39 45.10 -1.44 -8.63
CA ALA A 39 43.83 -2.10 -8.91
C ALA A 39 43.70 -3.47 -8.20
N ARG A 40 44.81 -4.19 -8.01
CA ARG A 40 44.85 -5.44 -7.25
C ARG A 40 44.60 -5.20 -5.76
N ASP A 41 45.26 -4.20 -5.17
CA ASP A 41 45.09 -3.85 -3.75
C ASP A 41 43.69 -3.33 -3.46
N GLU A 42 43.11 -2.53 -4.37
CA GLU A 42 41.72 -2.10 -4.32
C GLU A 42 40.75 -3.29 -4.39
N LEU A 43 40.95 -4.22 -5.34
CA LEU A 43 40.14 -5.45 -5.43
C LEU A 43 40.24 -6.30 -4.17
N GLN A 44 41.40 -6.35 -3.51
CA GLN A 44 41.57 -7.10 -2.27
C GLN A 44 40.83 -6.44 -1.10
N ARG A 45 40.90 -5.11 -0.95
CA ARG A 45 40.09 -4.38 0.05
C ARG A 45 38.59 -4.53 -0.17
N VAL A 46 38.14 -4.54 -1.43
CA VAL A 46 36.73 -4.79 -1.78
C VAL A 46 36.31 -6.19 -1.33
N LYS A 47 37.10 -7.23 -1.62
CA LYS A 47 36.82 -8.60 -1.15
C LYS A 47 36.82 -8.73 0.37
N GLU A 48 37.71 -8.04 1.07
CA GLU A 48 37.73 -8.01 2.54
C GLU A 48 36.45 -7.35 3.07
N SER A 49 36.02 -6.23 2.49
CA SER A 49 34.74 -5.58 2.85
C SER A 49 33.50 -6.43 2.51
N GLU A 50 33.51 -7.13 1.37
CA GLU A 50 32.46 -8.08 0.97
C GLU A 50 32.35 -9.23 1.98
N SER A 51 33.49 -9.81 2.38
CA SER A 51 33.51 -10.88 3.39
C SER A 51 32.99 -10.44 4.76
N HIS A 52 33.27 -9.19 5.18
CA HIS A 52 32.72 -8.62 6.41
C HIS A 52 31.19 -8.45 6.31
N LEU A 53 30.70 -7.88 5.20
CA LEU A 53 29.27 -7.68 4.99
C LEU A 53 28.50 -9.01 4.91
N CYS A 54 29.07 -10.04 4.28
CA CYS A 54 28.50 -11.39 4.30
C CYS A 54 28.38 -11.97 5.72
N ALA A 55 29.44 -11.87 6.54
CA ALA A 55 29.41 -12.34 7.92
C ALA A 55 28.41 -11.56 8.80
N GLU A 56 28.27 -10.25 8.57
CA GLU A 56 27.28 -9.41 9.25
C GLU A 56 25.85 -9.79 8.85
N LEU A 57 25.60 -10.05 7.56
CA LEU A 57 24.32 -10.56 7.08
C LEU A 57 23.98 -11.93 7.67
N GLU A 58 24.91 -12.89 7.71
CA GLU A 58 24.70 -14.20 8.37
C GLU A 58 24.37 -14.05 9.88
N SER A 59 25.00 -13.08 10.56
CA SER A 59 24.69 -12.77 11.95
C SER A 59 23.29 -12.17 12.13
N ILE A 60 22.81 -11.36 11.18
CA ILE A 60 21.46 -10.78 11.21
C ILE A 60 20.42 -11.84 10.88
N GLU A 61 20.64 -12.66 9.85
CA GLU A 61 19.75 -13.76 9.45
C GLU A 61 19.57 -14.79 10.57
N SER A 62 20.66 -15.19 11.23
CA SER A 62 20.59 -16.11 12.37
C SER A 62 19.87 -15.52 13.58
N ALA A 63 20.08 -14.22 13.89
CA ALA A 63 19.33 -13.53 14.94
C ALA A 63 17.83 -13.45 14.63
N HIS A 64 17.46 -13.08 13.38
CA HIS A 64 16.08 -13.06 12.92
C HIS A 64 15.43 -14.45 12.97
N ARG A 65 16.15 -15.51 12.58
CA ARG A 65 15.64 -16.90 12.65
C ARG A 65 15.29 -17.29 14.10
N VAL A 66 16.19 -17.02 15.05
CA VAL A 66 15.95 -17.30 16.48
C VAL A 66 14.77 -16.48 17.03
N GLN A 67 14.55 -15.26 16.53
CA GLN A 67 13.40 -14.44 16.90
C GLN A 67 12.08 -15.00 16.32
N VAL A 68 12.05 -15.45 15.07
CA VAL A 68 10.89 -16.10 14.45
C VAL A 68 10.52 -17.38 15.21
N GLU A 69 11.48 -18.27 15.47
CA GLU A 69 11.21 -19.49 16.25
C GLU A 69 10.70 -19.20 17.67
N ARG A 70 11.07 -18.07 18.28
CA ARG A 70 10.53 -17.64 19.57
C ARG A 70 9.07 -17.23 19.46
N LEU A 71 8.74 -16.39 18.49
CA LEU A 71 7.36 -15.94 18.25
C LEU A 71 6.44 -17.10 17.87
N GLU A 72 6.96 -18.10 17.15
CA GLU A 72 6.22 -19.34 16.85
C GLU A 72 5.92 -20.15 18.12
N ARG A 73 6.89 -20.31 19.03
CA ARG A 73 6.68 -20.97 20.33
C ARG A 73 5.68 -20.22 21.21
N GLU A 74 5.82 -18.89 21.35
CA GLU A 74 4.87 -18.05 22.10
C GLU A 74 3.44 -18.15 21.54
N LYS A 75 3.30 -18.21 20.20
CA LYS A 75 2.02 -18.42 19.51
C LYS A 75 1.41 -19.80 19.77
N GLU A 76 2.23 -20.86 19.82
CA GLU A 76 1.75 -22.21 20.17
C GLU A 76 1.34 -22.30 21.65
N GLU A 77 2.13 -21.74 22.56
CA GLU A 77 1.80 -21.66 23.99
C GLU A 77 0.48 -20.91 24.22
N PHE A 78 0.29 -19.75 23.59
CA PHE A 78 -0.97 -19.00 23.68
C PHE A 78 -2.16 -19.78 23.09
N LYS A 79 -1.96 -20.49 21.98
CA LYS A 79 -2.99 -21.36 21.39
C LYS A 79 -3.38 -22.50 22.32
N ASN A 80 -2.40 -23.14 22.97
CA ASN A 80 -2.64 -24.23 23.93
C ASN A 80 -3.39 -23.71 25.16
N TYR A 81 -2.94 -22.59 25.74
CA TYR A 81 -3.63 -21.92 26.85
C TYR A 81 -5.09 -21.60 26.52
N LYS A 82 -5.38 -21.09 25.32
CA LYS A 82 -6.76 -20.81 24.88
C LYS A 82 -7.59 -22.09 24.69
N GLN A 83 -6.98 -23.20 24.29
CA GLN A 83 -7.68 -24.49 24.22
C GLN A 83 -8.01 -25.05 25.61
N GLU A 84 -7.09 -24.93 26.57
CA GLU A 84 -7.31 -25.31 27.97
C GLU A 84 -8.41 -24.45 28.64
N GLU A 85 -8.38 -23.13 28.42
CA GLU A 85 -9.41 -22.21 28.89
C GLU A 85 -10.80 -22.60 28.36
N VAL A 86 -10.92 -22.87 27.05
CA VAL A 86 -12.17 -23.36 26.41
C VAL A 86 -12.58 -24.73 26.95
N ALA A 87 -11.64 -25.65 27.21
CA ALA A 87 -11.94 -26.95 27.81
C ALA A 87 -12.50 -26.79 29.23
N SER A 88 -11.93 -25.88 30.03
CA SER A 88 -12.40 -25.58 31.39
C SER A 88 -13.83 -25.03 31.40
N PHE A 89 -14.17 -24.10 30.49
CA PHE A 89 -15.52 -23.56 30.36
C PHE A 89 -16.53 -24.61 29.87
N LYS A 90 -16.11 -25.52 28.97
CA LYS A 90 -16.95 -26.65 28.55
C LYS A 90 -17.26 -27.59 29.72
N GLU A 91 -16.28 -27.89 30.56
CA GLU A 91 -16.48 -28.74 31.75
C GLU A 91 -17.35 -28.05 32.81
N GLN A 92 -17.15 -26.75 33.08
CA GLN A 92 -18.06 -25.98 33.95
C GLN A 92 -19.49 -26.00 33.42
N THR A 93 -19.68 -25.81 32.11
CA THR A 93 -21.00 -25.88 31.46
C THR A 93 -21.63 -27.26 31.62
N ARG A 94 -20.84 -28.33 31.48
CA ARG A 94 -21.28 -29.71 31.70
C ARG A 94 -21.70 -29.95 33.15
N GLN A 95 -20.93 -29.45 34.12
CA GLN A 95 -21.25 -29.56 35.56
C GLN A 95 -22.50 -28.76 35.94
N HIS A 96 -22.68 -27.56 35.39
CA HIS A 96 -23.91 -26.79 35.55
C HIS A 96 -25.12 -27.53 34.96
N ALA A 97 -25.02 -28.08 33.75
CA ALA A 97 -26.09 -28.85 33.14
C ALA A 97 -26.49 -30.08 33.99
N LEU A 98 -25.52 -30.86 34.48
CA LEU A 98 -25.76 -31.99 35.39
C LEU A 98 -26.43 -31.54 36.70
N THR A 99 -26.02 -30.40 37.25
CA THR A 99 -26.61 -29.83 38.48
C THR A 99 -28.05 -29.39 38.26
N ILE A 100 -28.35 -28.75 37.13
CA ILE A 100 -29.71 -28.35 36.74
C ILE A 100 -30.61 -29.58 36.64
N VAL A 101 -30.22 -30.62 35.90
CA VAL A 101 -31.00 -31.86 35.75
C VAL A 101 -31.25 -32.52 37.12
N ALA A 102 -30.24 -32.60 37.99
CA ALA A 102 -30.40 -33.14 39.34
C ALA A 102 -31.36 -32.30 40.22
N MET A 103 -31.39 -30.97 40.03
CA MET A 103 -32.34 -30.07 40.70
C MET A 103 -33.76 -30.19 40.14
N GLU A 104 -33.91 -30.32 38.82
CA GLU A 104 -35.20 -30.58 38.16
C GLU A 104 -35.82 -31.89 38.63
N ASP A 105 -35.05 -32.98 38.68
CA ASP A 105 -35.48 -34.28 39.23
C ASP A 105 -35.90 -34.18 40.71
N ARG A 106 -35.25 -33.32 41.49
CA ARG A 106 -35.61 -33.07 42.89
C ARG A 106 -36.90 -32.26 43.00
N LEU A 107 -37.07 -31.23 42.16
CA LEU A 107 -38.28 -30.41 42.09
C LEU A 107 -39.49 -31.24 41.62
N LEU A 108 -39.33 -32.12 40.63
CA LEU A 108 -40.37 -33.04 40.18
C LEU A 108 -40.80 -34.00 41.31
N ARG A 109 -39.85 -34.58 42.05
CA ARG A 109 -40.13 -35.43 43.21
C ARG A 109 -40.88 -34.68 44.33
N LEU A 110 -40.42 -33.48 44.69
CA LEU A 110 -41.10 -32.64 45.69
C LEU A 110 -42.50 -32.20 45.23
N THR A 111 -42.68 -31.89 43.95
CA THR A 111 -43.99 -31.54 43.38
C THR A 111 -44.96 -32.72 43.43
N LYS A 112 -44.47 -33.93 43.18
CA LYS A 112 -45.26 -35.16 43.30
C LYS A 112 -45.64 -35.43 44.77
N GLN A 113 -44.71 -35.28 45.70
CA GLN A 113 -44.98 -35.42 47.15
C GLN A 113 -45.98 -34.37 47.65
N ASN A 114 -45.85 -33.10 47.26
CA ASN A 114 -46.82 -32.06 47.61
C ASN A 114 -48.22 -32.38 47.08
N LYS A 115 -48.35 -32.85 45.83
CA LYS A 115 -49.66 -33.30 45.29
C LYS A 115 -50.26 -34.47 46.09
N GLN A 116 -49.43 -35.40 46.56
CA GLN A 116 -49.89 -36.50 47.41
C GLN A 116 -50.37 -35.98 48.78
N LEU A 117 -49.59 -35.11 49.42
CA LEU A 117 -49.98 -34.47 50.69
C LEU A 117 -51.24 -33.60 50.56
N GLU A 118 -51.42 -32.89 49.44
CA GLU A 118 -52.64 -32.13 49.15
C GLU A 118 -53.87 -33.06 49.02
N GLN A 119 -53.72 -34.22 48.38
CA GLN A 119 -54.76 -35.24 48.27
C GLN A 119 -55.08 -35.88 49.64
N GLU A 120 -54.06 -36.20 50.44
CA GLU A 120 -54.22 -36.70 51.82
C GLU A 120 -54.92 -35.67 52.71
N VAL A 121 -54.51 -34.41 52.66
CA VAL A 121 -55.16 -33.31 53.40
C VAL A 121 -56.60 -33.09 52.93
N ALA A 122 -56.90 -33.20 51.64
CA ALA A 122 -58.26 -33.14 51.12
C ALA A 122 -59.11 -34.32 51.66
N PHE A 123 -58.56 -35.54 51.66
CA PHE A 123 -59.22 -36.74 52.17
C PHE A 123 -59.46 -36.67 53.69
N SER A 124 -58.47 -36.23 54.48
CA SER A 124 -58.63 -35.99 55.92
C SER A 124 -59.64 -34.88 56.24
N LYS A 125 -59.72 -33.82 55.42
CA LYS A 125 -60.79 -32.80 55.52
C LYS A 125 -62.17 -33.39 55.19
N GLN A 126 -62.25 -34.30 54.23
CA GLN A 126 -63.50 -34.97 53.87
C GLN A 126 -63.97 -35.95 54.97
N GLN A 127 -63.04 -36.63 55.65
CA GLN A 127 -63.34 -37.48 56.81
C GLN A 127 -63.71 -36.67 58.08
N SER A 128 -63.07 -35.51 58.30
CA SER A 128 -63.38 -34.64 59.45
C SER A 128 -64.59 -33.71 59.23
N GLY A 129 -65.06 -33.55 57.99
CA GLY A 129 -66.19 -32.70 57.62
C GLY A 129 -67.57 -33.13 58.16
N ALA A 130 -67.67 -34.24 58.89
CA ALA A 130 -68.92 -34.74 59.45
C ALA A 130 -69.39 -34.00 60.73
N LYS A 131 -68.54 -33.21 61.41
CA LYS A 131 -68.94 -32.46 62.62
C LYS A 131 -68.34 -31.05 62.72
N HIS A 132 -69.25 -30.09 62.91
CA HIS A 132 -69.09 -28.68 63.31
C HIS A 132 -68.80 -27.58 62.26
N ARG A 133 -69.62 -26.53 62.38
CA ARG A 133 -69.60 -25.19 61.76
C ARG A 133 -70.32 -24.25 62.77
N PRO A 134 -70.17 -22.92 62.71
CA PRO A 134 -68.96 -22.09 62.86
C PRO A 134 -69.06 -21.11 64.05
N THR A 135 -67.97 -20.39 64.38
CA THR A 135 -68.05 -19.06 65.01
C THR A 135 -67.01 -18.07 64.45
N SER A 136 -67.37 -16.78 64.57
CA SER A 136 -66.83 -15.57 63.92
C SER A 136 -65.30 -15.32 64.02
N PRO A 137 -64.68 -14.65 63.02
CA PRO A 137 -63.29 -14.17 63.09
C PRO A 137 -63.16 -12.88 63.93
N ARG A 138 -62.02 -12.69 64.62
CA ARG A 138 -61.66 -11.42 65.24
C ARG A 138 -60.20 -11.01 64.95
N LYS A 139 -60.03 -9.71 64.75
CA LYS A 139 -58.88 -9.00 64.18
C LYS A 139 -57.53 -9.27 64.85
N GLU A 140 -56.50 -9.17 64.01
CA GLU A 140 -55.08 -8.99 64.34
C GLU A 140 -54.83 -7.78 65.25
N SER A 141 -53.75 -7.84 66.03
CA SER A 141 -53.09 -6.66 66.60
C SER A 141 -51.56 -6.79 66.51
N ARG A 142 -50.91 -5.72 66.05
CA ARG A 142 -49.45 -5.55 65.88
C ARG A 142 -48.77 -5.22 67.26
N PRO A 143 -47.43 -5.02 67.36
CA PRO A 143 -46.63 -5.54 68.47
C PRO A 143 -46.21 -4.46 69.47
N PRO A 144 -45.42 -4.84 70.50
CA PRO A 144 -44.26 -4.02 70.82
C PRO A 144 -42.97 -4.81 71.10
N SER A 145 -41.88 -4.13 70.78
CA SER A 145 -40.47 -4.37 71.18
C SER A 145 -40.07 -3.19 72.09
N PRO A 146 -38.92 -3.16 72.80
CA PRO A 146 -38.07 -4.23 73.34
C PRO A 146 -37.78 -4.03 74.85
N ARG A 147 -37.26 -5.05 75.55
CA ARG A 147 -36.33 -4.79 76.68
C ARG A 147 -35.13 -5.75 76.72
N LYS A 148 -33.97 -5.14 76.96
CA LYS A 148 -32.70 -5.80 77.26
C LYS A 148 -32.73 -6.34 78.71
N THR A 149 -32.09 -7.46 78.99
CA THR A 149 -30.78 -7.54 79.71
C THR A 149 -30.44 -8.97 80.11
N SER A 150 -29.26 -9.41 79.65
CA SER A 150 -28.18 -10.08 80.41
C SER A 150 -28.42 -11.38 81.24
N PRO A 151 -27.39 -12.24 81.39
CA PRO A 151 -27.53 -13.61 81.90
C PRO A 151 -27.02 -13.81 83.34
N ARG A 152 -27.30 -14.97 83.96
CA ARG A 152 -26.30 -15.95 84.47
C ARG A 152 -27.02 -17.21 85.04
N PRO A 153 -26.47 -18.43 84.95
CA PRO A 153 -27.17 -19.65 85.38
C PRO A 153 -26.75 -20.14 86.78
N GLN A 154 -27.55 -21.04 87.35
CA GLN A 154 -27.10 -22.05 88.33
C GLN A 154 -28.03 -23.26 88.33
N SER A 155 -27.43 -24.45 88.27
CA SER A 155 -28.00 -25.74 88.72
C SER A 155 -27.75 -25.88 90.25
N PRO A 156 -28.05 -26.99 90.98
CA PRO A 156 -28.51 -28.32 90.55
C PRO A 156 -29.50 -29.06 91.52
N LYS A 157 -29.64 -30.39 91.33
CA LYS A 157 -29.91 -31.48 92.32
C LYS A 157 -31.34 -31.91 92.72
N LYS A 158 -31.54 -33.23 92.46
CA LYS A 158 -32.11 -34.31 93.33
C LYS A 158 -33.63 -34.44 93.58
N GLU A 159 -34.08 -35.68 93.37
CA GLU A 159 -35.32 -36.31 93.88
C GLU A 159 -35.25 -36.53 95.43
N PRO A 160 -36.35 -36.89 96.14
CA PRO A 160 -36.82 -38.30 96.16
C PRO A 160 -38.33 -38.60 96.43
N LYS A 161 -38.78 -39.77 95.93
CA LYS A 161 -39.63 -40.83 96.55
C LYS A 161 -40.86 -40.54 97.46
N GLN A 162 -42.03 -41.05 97.00
CA GLN A 162 -42.82 -42.16 97.59
C GLN A 162 -43.68 -42.00 98.87
N THR A 163 -45.01 -42.24 98.76
CA THR A 163 -45.98 -42.98 99.64
C THR A 163 -47.42 -42.59 99.18
N ARG A 164 -48.41 -43.46 98.93
CA ARG A 164 -49.05 -44.62 99.63
C ARG A 164 -50.26 -44.23 100.53
N SER A 165 -51.42 -44.05 99.89
CA SER A 165 -52.77 -44.63 100.15
C SER A 165 -53.34 -44.89 101.57
N VAL A 166 -54.70 -44.80 101.68
CA VAL A 166 -55.63 -45.53 102.62
C VAL A 166 -55.68 -44.98 104.08
N GLU A 167 -56.82 -44.80 104.78
CA GLU A 167 -58.28 -44.92 104.47
C GLU A 167 -59.20 -44.11 105.44
N THR A 168 -60.49 -44.04 105.08
CA THR A 168 -61.75 -43.72 105.81
C THR A 168 -61.81 -43.29 107.28
N GLU A 169 -62.76 -42.36 107.56
CA GLU A 169 -63.87 -42.57 108.52
C GLU A 169 -65.10 -41.70 108.13
N THR A 170 -66.32 -42.00 108.63
CA THR A 170 -67.59 -41.63 107.94
C THR A 170 -68.70 -40.99 108.81
N SER A 171 -69.46 -40.08 108.15
CA SER A 171 -70.86 -39.68 108.43
C SER A 171 -71.15 -38.68 109.57
N PRO A 172 -72.30 -37.93 109.56
CA PRO A 172 -73.36 -37.83 108.55
C PRO A 172 -73.57 -36.41 107.95
N GLN A 173 -74.38 -36.36 106.89
CA GLN A 173 -74.55 -35.18 106.02
C GLN A 173 -75.44 -34.07 106.58
N SER A 174 -75.12 -32.82 106.18
CA SER A 174 -76.13 -31.80 105.88
C SER A 174 -75.77 -31.06 104.57
N ASN A 175 -76.76 -30.45 103.93
CA ASN A 175 -76.78 -30.11 102.49
C ASN A 175 -75.62 -29.25 101.94
N VAL A 176 -74.82 -28.61 102.80
CA VAL A 176 -73.67 -27.77 102.41
C VAL A 176 -72.49 -28.60 101.92
N GLU A 177 -72.23 -29.77 102.52
CA GLU A 177 -71.10 -30.62 102.13
C GLU A 177 -71.20 -31.15 100.70
N ALA A 178 -72.40 -31.46 100.21
CA ALA A 178 -72.60 -32.00 98.87
C ALA A 178 -72.23 -30.97 97.79
N SER A 179 -72.56 -29.68 98.00
CA SER A 179 -72.13 -28.60 97.12
C SER A 179 -70.62 -28.43 97.17
N LEU A 180 -70.02 -28.37 98.37
CA LEU A 180 -68.57 -28.23 98.53
C LEU A 180 -67.81 -29.39 97.87
N LYS A 181 -68.27 -30.64 98.03
CA LYS A 181 -67.67 -31.82 97.38
C LYS A 181 -67.83 -31.76 95.85
N SER A 182 -68.95 -31.24 95.32
CA SER A 182 -69.13 -31.00 93.88
C SER A 182 -68.21 -29.90 93.34
N ASP A 183 -68.02 -28.81 94.08
CA ASP A 183 -67.21 -27.66 93.64
C ASP A 183 -65.71 -27.96 93.78
N VAL A 184 -65.29 -28.71 94.80
CA VAL A 184 -63.93 -29.29 94.89
C VAL A 184 -63.65 -30.18 93.68
N TYR A 185 -64.57 -31.07 93.29
CA TYR A 185 -64.40 -31.93 92.12
C TYR A 185 -64.27 -31.14 90.80
N LYS A 186 -65.05 -30.05 90.64
CA LYS A 186 -64.92 -29.14 89.47
C LYS A 186 -63.57 -28.42 89.45
N LEU A 187 -63.09 -27.96 90.61
CA LEU A 187 -61.78 -27.33 90.75
C LEU A 187 -60.64 -28.31 90.47
N GLU A 188 -60.75 -29.57 90.91
CA GLU A 188 -59.79 -30.64 90.60
C GLU A 188 -59.74 -30.93 89.09
N GLN A 189 -60.89 -31.02 88.41
CA GLN A 189 -60.92 -31.14 86.95
C GLN A 189 -60.28 -29.93 86.25
N LEU A 190 -60.56 -28.70 86.71
CA LEU A 190 -59.95 -27.49 86.16
C LEU A 190 -58.43 -27.47 86.36
N VAL A 191 -57.93 -27.87 87.53
CA VAL A 191 -56.49 -28.01 87.81
C VAL A 191 -55.84 -29.07 86.93
N LEU A 192 -56.52 -30.18 86.64
CA LEU A 192 -56.04 -31.20 85.71
C LEU A 192 -55.97 -30.68 84.26
N LEU A 193 -56.98 -29.91 83.81
CA LEU A 193 -56.96 -29.26 82.50
C LEU A 193 -55.83 -28.24 82.39
N LEU A 194 -55.68 -27.34 83.37
CA LEU A 194 -54.62 -26.34 83.40
C LEU A 194 -53.21 -26.98 83.44
N ARG A 195 -53.03 -28.11 84.14
CA ARG A 195 -51.77 -28.89 84.10
C ARG A 195 -51.53 -29.49 82.71
N ARG A 196 -52.56 -29.96 82.03
CA ARG A 196 -52.46 -30.47 80.64
C ARG A 196 -52.09 -29.35 79.67
N GLU A 197 -52.75 -28.21 79.74
CA GLU A 197 -52.44 -27.02 78.92
C GLU A 197 -51.02 -26.50 79.19
N ALA A 198 -50.60 -26.39 80.45
CA ALA A 198 -49.25 -25.97 80.81
C ALA A 198 -48.15 -26.93 80.33
N SER A 199 -48.41 -28.24 80.36
CA SER A 199 -47.48 -29.24 79.80
C SER A 199 -47.44 -29.23 78.27
N GLN A 200 -48.57 -28.98 77.61
CA GLN A 200 -48.62 -28.77 76.16
C GLN A 200 -47.87 -27.50 75.74
N ALA A 201 -48.14 -26.36 76.38
CA ALA A 201 -47.45 -25.09 76.10
C ALA A 201 -45.93 -25.19 76.36
N LYS A 202 -45.51 -25.96 77.38
CA LYS A 202 -44.08 -26.26 77.61
C LYS A 202 -43.47 -27.09 76.47
N LYS A 203 -44.21 -28.05 75.91
CA LYS A 203 -43.75 -28.83 74.76
C LYS A 203 -43.65 -27.94 73.51
N GLU A 204 -44.67 -27.14 73.22
CA GLU A 204 -44.68 -26.22 72.08
C GLU A 204 -43.52 -25.18 72.17
N ALA A 205 -43.21 -24.69 73.37
CA ALA A 205 -42.06 -23.82 73.60
C ALA A 205 -40.71 -24.53 73.39
N GLN A 206 -40.60 -25.82 73.72
CA GLN A 206 -39.42 -26.64 73.44
C GLN A 206 -39.26 -26.88 71.95
N ASP A 207 -40.33 -27.30 71.26
CA ASP A 207 -40.35 -27.54 69.82
C ASP A 207 -39.95 -26.25 69.06
N GLN A 208 -40.44 -25.08 69.49
CA GLN A 208 -40.03 -23.77 68.96
C GLN A 208 -38.55 -23.44 69.25
N SER A 209 -38.03 -23.76 70.44
CA SER A 209 -36.62 -23.58 70.78
C SER A 209 -35.71 -24.40 69.85
N ASP A 210 -36.09 -25.63 69.53
CA ASP A 210 -35.31 -26.52 68.67
C ASP A 210 -35.31 -26.02 67.22
N VAL A 211 -36.45 -25.50 66.72
CA VAL A 211 -36.54 -24.80 65.42
C VAL A 211 -35.64 -23.56 65.38
N VAL A 212 -35.68 -22.71 66.42
CA VAL A 212 -34.79 -21.53 66.51
C VAL A 212 -33.32 -21.94 66.55
N GLN A 213 -32.99 -23.07 67.19
CA GLN A 213 -31.63 -23.58 67.21
C GLN A 213 -31.20 -24.13 65.84
N GLY A 214 -32.10 -24.76 65.08
CA GLY A 214 -31.88 -25.13 63.68
C GLY A 214 -31.56 -23.91 62.81
N LEU A 215 -32.46 -22.92 62.79
CA LEU A 215 -32.29 -21.69 62.02
C LEU A 215 -31.00 -20.92 62.37
N ARG A 216 -30.52 -20.97 63.62
CA ARG A 216 -29.23 -20.39 64.00
C ARG A 216 -28.04 -21.14 63.41
N ARG A 217 -28.09 -22.48 63.31
CA ARG A 217 -27.06 -23.28 62.63
C ARG A 217 -27.05 -22.98 61.13
N ASP A 218 -28.23 -22.90 60.51
CA ASP A 218 -28.36 -22.58 59.08
C ASP A 218 -27.82 -21.18 58.76
N LEU A 219 -28.14 -20.18 59.60
CA LEU A 219 -27.61 -18.82 59.47
C LEU A 219 -26.09 -18.78 59.64
N ALA A 220 -25.54 -19.51 60.61
CA ALA A 220 -24.08 -19.61 60.80
C ALA A 220 -23.40 -20.27 59.59
N GLY A 221 -23.96 -21.37 59.07
CA GLY A 221 -23.45 -22.03 57.86
C GLY A 221 -23.57 -21.17 56.59
N ALA A 222 -24.64 -20.38 56.46
CA ALA A 222 -24.77 -19.41 55.38
C ALA A 222 -23.75 -18.26 55.51
N SER A 223 -23.50 -17.78 56.73
CA SER A 223 -22.52 -16.73 57.01
C SER A 223 -21.09 -17.19 56.71
N ALA A 224 -20.74 -18.43 57.06
CA ALA A 224 -19.46 -19.04 56.70
C ALA A 224 -19.27 -19.09 55.17
N ARG A 225 -20.22 -19.67 54.43
CA ARG A 225 -20.15 -19.75 52.96
C ARG A 225 -20.05 -18.38 52.29
N MET A 226 -20.74 -17.35 52.81
CA MET A 226 -20.59 -15.98 52.30
C MET A 226 -19.21 -15.39 52.59
N SER A 227 -18.59 -15.74 53.72
CA SER A 227 -17.20 -15.35 54.03
C SER A 227 -16.20 -16.02 53.11
N ASP A 228 -16.36 -17.32 52.83
CA ASP A 228 -15.49 -18.07 51.92
C ASP A 228 -15.60 -17.49 50.49
N LEU A 229 -16.83 -17.28 49.99
CA LEU A 229 -17.09 -16.63 48.71
C LEU A 229 -16.53 -15.20 48.62
N ALA A 230 -16.55 -14.44 49.71
CA ALA A 230 -15.95 -13.11 49.75
C ALA A 230 -14.41 -13.16 49.67
N GLY A 231 -13.79 -14.16 50.31
CA GLY A 231 -12.36 -14.47 50.15
C GLY A 231 -12.01 -14.82 48.71
N GLU A 232 -12.71 -15.80 48.12
CA GLU A 232 -12.49 -16.19 46.71
C GLU A 232 -12.67 -15.04 45.72
N LEU A 233 -13.66 -14.15 45.95
CA LEU A 233 -13.86 -12.97 45.09
C LEU A 233 -12.71 -11.96 45.26
N SER A 234 -12.18 -11.80 46.46
CA SER A 234 -11.00 -10.95 46.72
C SER A 234 -9.75 -11.53 46.03
N ASP A 235 -9.53 -12.84 46.12
CA ASP A 235 -8.38 -13.50 45.48
C ASP A 235 -8.48 -13.46 43.95
N LYS A 236 -9.67 -13.68 43.38
CA LYS A 236 -9.93 -13.52 41.93
C LYS A 236 -9.77 -12.07 41.45
N GLN A 237 -10.04 -11.08 42.29
CA GLN A 237 -9.75 -9.67 41.98
C GLN A 237 -8.25 -9.39 42.02
N LYS A 238 -7.54 -9.93 43.02
CA LYS A 238 -6.09 -9.80 43.15
C LYS A 238 -5.36 -10.42 41.96
N GLN A 239 -5.70 -11.66 41.58
CA GLN A 239 -5.10 -12.34 40.41
C GLN A 239 -5.26 -11.52 39.12
N LYS A 240 -6.45 -10.94 38.89
CA LYS A 240 -6.67 -10.07 37.71
C LYS A 240 -5.86 -8.78 37.75
N LEU A 241 -5.61 -8.21 38.93
CA LEU A 241 -4.72 -7.05 39.07
C LEU A 241 -3.27 -7.44 38.76
N GLU A 242 -2.80 -8.59 39.26
CA GLU A 242 -1.47 -9.14 38.95
C GLU A 242 -1.32 -9.39 37.43
N GLU A 243 -2.30 -10.02 36.76
CA GLU A 243 -2.33 -10.19 35.30
C GLU A 243 -2.29 -8.86 34.51
N TYR A 244 -2.94 -7.80 35.03
CA TYR A 244 -2.90 -6.48 34.40
C TYR A 244 -1.57 -5.77 34.64
N GLU A 245 -0.97 -5.89 35.84
CA GLU A 245 0.35 -5.35 36.15
C GLU A 245 1.44 -6.00 35.27
N GLU A 246 1.41 -7.32 35.10
CA GLU A 246 2.33 -8.02 34.18
C GLU A 246 2.15 -7.55 32.73
N ARG A 247 0.90 -7.39 32.26
CA ARG A 247 0.63 -6.89 30.91
C ARG A 247 1.13 -5.47 30.69
N ILE A 248 0.95 -4.59 31.67
CA ILE A 248 1.47 -3.22 31.62
C ILE A 248 3.00 -3.25 31.55
N GLN A 249 3.67 -4.05 32.38
CA GLN A 249 5.13 -4.20 32.33
C GLN A 249 5.66 -4.74 31.00
N LEU A 250 4.92 -5.64 30.33
CA LEU A 250 5.26 -6.11 28.99
C LEU A 250 5.09 -5.00 27.94
N GLN A 251 4.01 -4.23 28.02
CA GLN A 251 3.77 -3.09 27.12
C GLN A 251 4.79 -1.97 27.32
N ASP A 252 5.20 -1.68 28.56
CA ASP A 252 6.23 -0.68 28.85
C ASP A 252 7.59 -1.10 28.24
N LYS A 253 7.97 -2.37 28.36
CA LYS A 253 9.19 -2.92 27.70
C LYS A 253 9.11 -2.86 26.17
N GLU A 254 7.94 -3.10 25.59
CA GLU A 254 7.73 -2.96 24.14
C GLU A 254 7.88 -1.49 23.71
N LEU A 255 7.30 -0.55 24.47
CA LEU A 255 7.43 0.88 24.24
C LEU A 255 8.88 1.38 24.42
N GLU A 256 9.64 0.83 25.37
CA GLU A 256 11.07 1.09 25.52
C GLU A 256 11.85 0.60 24.28
N GLY A 257 11.61 -0.62 23.82
CA GLY A 257 12.22 -1.15 22.59
C GLY A 257 11.88 -0.33 21.34
N GLN A 258 10.63 0.12 21.20
CA GLN A 258 10.20 1.01 20.12
C GLN A 258 10.86 2.39 20.21
N ARG A 259 11.05 2.95 21.42
CA ARG A 259 11.80 4.21 21.63
C ARG A 259 13.27 4.06 21.26
N GLU A 260 13.92 2.95 21.61
CA GLU A 260 15.30 2.69 21.18
C GLU A 260 15.44 2.57 19.65
N GLN A 261 14.47 1.92 18.98
CA GLN A 261 14.43 1.87 17.52
C GLN A 261 14.24 3.26 16.90
N LEU A 262 13.35 4.08 17.45
CA LEU A 262 13.17 5.47 16.99
C LEU A 262 14.42 6.33 17.20
N LEU A 263 15.15 6.14 18.30
CA LEU A 263 16.43 6.82 18.52
C LEU A 263 17.48 6.42 17.47
N LYS A 264 17.61 5.12 17.16
CA LYS A 264 18.51 4.61 16.11
C LYS A 264 18.13 5.15 14.72
N LEU A 265 16.85 5.21 14.39
CA LEU A 265 16.36 5.82 13.16
C LEU A 265 16.64 7.33 13.11
N SER A 266 16.46 8.04 14.22
CA SER A 266 16.80 9.47 14.32
C SER A 266 18.29 9.72 14.05
N THR A 267 19.19 8.92 14.63
CA THR A 267 20.63 9.07 14.38
C THR A 267 21.01 8.80 12.93
N LEU A 268 20.38 7.80 12.28
CA LEU A 268 20.59 7.53 10.85
C LEU A 268 20.08 8.66 9.95
N VAL A 269 18.94 9.28 10.29
CA VAL A 269 18.42 10.46 9.59
C VAL A 269 19.35 11.67 9.76
N ASP A 270 19.88 11.90 10.97
CA ASP A 270 20.85 12.98 11.23
C ASP A 270 22.18 12.77 10.48
N GLU A 271 22.61 11.52 10.31
CA GLU A 271 23.79 11.16 9.49
C GLU A 271 23.53 11.37 8.00
N GLN A 272 22.39 10.89 7.49
CA GLN A 272 21.99 11.11 6.09
C GLN A 272 21.83 12.60 5.76
N GLN A 273 21.26 13.40 6.66
CA GLN A 273 21.14 14.84 6.48
C GLN A 273 22.53 15.51 6.36
N LYS A 274 23.49 15.16 7.23
CA LYS A 274 24.88 15.65 7.13
C LYS A 274 25.53 15.25 5.80
N GLU A 275 25.28 14.04 5.30
CA GLU A 275 25.79 13.66 3.99
C GLU A 275 25.14 14.45 2.84
N ILE A 276 23.83 14.75 2.92
CA ILE A 276 23.13 15.60 1.96
C ILE A 276 23.75 17.00 1.97
N ASP A 277 23.88 17.63 3.15
CA ASP A 277 24.50 18.95 3.30
C ASP A 277 25.93 19.00 2.72
N MET A 278 26.74 17.94 2.94
CA MET A 278 28.07 17.81 2.33
C MET A 278 28.02 17.66 0.80
N ARG A 279 27.06 16.89 0.26
CA ARG A 279 26.89 16.73 -1.20
C ARG A 279 26.41 18.03 -1.83
N GLU A 280 25.50 18.76 -1.22
CA GLU A 280 25.04 20.08 -1.65
C GLU A 280 26.18 21.12 -1.62
N GLY A 281 27.00 21.12 -0.56
CA GLY A 281 28.20 21.95 -0.47
C GLY A 281 29.16 21.71 -1.64
N ARG A 282 29.49 20.45 -1.93
CA ARG A 282 30.34 20.06 -3.07
C ARG A 282 29.70 20.43 -4.42
N LEU A 283 28.40 20.25 -4.58
CA LEU A 283 27.68 20.68 -5.79
C LEU A 283 27.80 22.20 -5.96
N SER A 284 27.53 23.00 -4.93
CA SER A 284 27.69 24.47 -4.97
C SER A 284 29.12 24.90 -5.32
N GLU A 285 30.14 24.21 -4.81
CA GLU A 285 31.55 24.47 -5.16
C GLU A 285 31.85 24.15 -6.63
N THR A 286 31.39 23.01 -7.14
CA THR A 286 31.56 22.62 -8.55
C THR A 286 30.78 23.53 -9.50
N GLU A 287 29.59 24.00 -9.13
CA GLU A 287 28.87 25.03 -9.88
C GLU A 287 29.65 26.34 -9.94
N LYS A 288 30.20 26.80 -8.79
CA LYS A 288 31.04 28.02 -8.73
C LYS A 288 32.28 27.90 -9.60
N SER A 289 32.96 26.75 -9.64
CA SER A 289 34.12 26.55 -10.52
C SER A 289 33.73 26.47 -12.01
N LEU A 290 32.62 25.80 -12.33
CA LEU A 290 32.08 25.71 -13.69
C LEU A 290 31.63 27.08 -14.23
N VAL A 291 31.03 27.93 -13.39
CA VAL A 291 30.70 29.33 -13.73
C VAL A 291 31.97 30.14 -14.01
N LYS A 292 33.03 30.02 -13.19
CA LYS A 292 34.33 30.67 -13.45
C LYS A 292 34.92 30.22 -14.79
N HIS A 293 34.98 28.91 -15.05
CA HIS A 293 35.45 28.37 -16.32
C HIS A 293 34.61 28.85 -17.52
N LYS A 294 33.27 28.94 -17.41
CA LYS A 294 32.41 29.54 -18.43
C LYS A 294 32.75 31.01 -18.70
N GLN A 295 33.06 31.81 -17.66
CA GLN A 295 33.48 33.20 -17.84
C GLN A 295 34.86 33.30 -18.52
N ASP A 296 35.82 32.45 -18.16
CA ASP A 296 37.16 32.46 -18.75
C ASP A 296 37.16 31.96 -20.21
N ILE A 297 36.33 30.97 -20.54
CA ILE A 297 36.08 30.54 -21.92
C ILE A 297 35.47 31.69 -22.73
N LYS A 298 34.51 32.45 -22.18
CA LYS A 298 33.96 33.65 -22.85
C LYS A 298 35.03 34.70 -23.10
N LYS A 299 35.89 35.02 -22.12
CA LYS A 299 37.01 35.97 -22.29
C LYS A 299 37.95 35.52 -23.41
N LYS A 300 38.46 34.28 -23.34
CA LYS A 300 39.33 33.70 -24.39
C LYS A 300 38.66 33.67 -25.76
N GLY A 301 37.35 33.40 -25.82
CA GLY A 301 36.55 33.51 -27.04
C GLY A 301 36.55 34.92 -27.63
N THR A 302 36.33 35.96 -26.81
CA THR A 302 36.41 37.36 -27.28
C THR A 302 37.81 37.78 -27.69
N GLU A 303 38.86 37.24 -27.06
CA GLU A 303 40.25 37.46 -27.47
C GLU A 303 40.55 36.80 -28.82
N LEU A 304 40.12 35.54 -29.02
CA LEU A 304 40.26 34.83 -30.30
C LEU A 304 39.54 35.54 -31.45
N VAL A 305 38.37 36.13 -31.21
CA VAL A 305 37.67 36.96 -32.21
C VAL A 305 38.53 38.17 -32.58
N LYS A 306 39.04 38.93 -31.60
CA LYS A 306 39.93 40.09 -31.85
C LYS A 306 41.22 39.71 -32.57
N TYR A 307 41.82 38.56 -32.26
CA TYR A 307 43.00 38.07 -32.99
C TYR A 307 42.66 37.67 -34.43
N ARG A 308 41.47 37.08 -34.66
CA ARG A 308 40.99 36.73 -36.00
C ARG A 308 40.68 37.97 -36.84
N GLU A 309 40.05 38.99 -36.26
CA GLU A 309 39.78 40.28 -36.91
C GLU A 309 41.09 40.95 -37.35
N LYS A 310 42.07 41.08 -36.44
CA LYS A 310 43.41 41.60 -36.77
C LYS A 310 44.11 40.77 -37.85
N LEU A 311 43.96 39.44 -37.84
CA LEU A 311 44.56 38.60 -38.87
C LEU A 311 43.92 38.88 -40.25
N VAL A 312 42.59 39.02 -40.31
CA VAL A 312 41.87 39.40 -41.55
C VAL A 312 42.32 40.77 -42.04
N GLU A 313 42.35 41.78 -41.17
CA GLU A 313 42.84 43.13 -41.47
C GLU A 313 44.26 43.08 -42.08
N THR A 314 45.20 42.33 -41.48
CA THR A 314 46.56 42.16 -42.04
C THR A 314 46.63 41.37 -43.36
N MET A 315 45.62 40.56 -43.67
CA MET A 315 45.52 39.86 -44.97
C MET A 315 44.94 40.80 -46.04
N GLU A 316 43.92 41.60 -45.70
CA GLU A 316 43.35 42.63 -46.57
C GLU A 316 44.41 43.70 -46.90
N ASP A 317 45.16 44.17 -45.90
CA ASP A 317 46.32 45.08 -46.04
C ASP A 317 47.46 44.52 -46.90
N ARG A 318 47.59 43.19 -46.99
CA ARG A 318 48.56 42.53 -47.89
C ARG A 318 47.99 42.35 -49.28
N GLN A 319 46.69 42.06 -49.40
CA GLN A 319 46.03 41.90 -50.68
C GLN A 319 45.96 43.24 -51.43
N THR A 320 45.58 44.33 -50.77
CA THR A 320 45.57 45.67 -51.36
C THR A 320 46.96 46.06 -51.90
N LYS A 321 48.04 45.79 -51.16
CA LYS A 321 49.42 46.02 -51.63
C LYS A 321 49.81 45.14 -52.83
N VAL A 322 49.28 43.92 -52.92
CA VAL A 322 49.47 43.05 -54.10
C VAL A 322 48.71 43.61 -55.30
N ASP A 323 47.47 44.06 -55.09
CA ASP A 323 46.62 44.64 -56.12
C ASP A 323 47.21 45.98 -56.65
N GLU A 324 47.75 46.83 -55.77
CA GLU A 324 48.51 48.04 -56.12
C GLU A 324 49.72 47.70 -57.02
N ILE A 325 50.54 46.71 -56.62
CA ILE A 325 51.68 46.24 -57.44
C ILE A 325 51.22 45.66 -58.79
N GLU A 326 50.05 45.00 -58.86
CA GLU A 326 49.48 44.56 -60.13
C GLU A 326 49.01 45.72 -61.01
N ILE A 327 48.41 46.76 -60.43
CA ILE A 327 47.99 47.97 -61.14
C ILE A 327 49.23 48.69 -61.68
N GLU A 328 50.28 48.89 -60.86
CA GLU A 328 51.55 49.47 -61.32
C GLU A 328 52.15 48.69 -62.49
N LYS A 329 52.20 47.35 -62.40
CA LYS A 329 52.68 46.48 -63.50
C LYS A 329 51.84 46.63 -64.77
N LYS A 330 50.51 46.72 -64.65
CA LYS A 330 49.60 46.98 -65.78
C LYS A 330 49.90 48.33 -66.40
N THR A 331 50.00 49.40 -65.61
CA THR A 331 50.33 50.75 -66.13
C THR A 331 51.72 50.82 -66.77
N ALA A 332 52.72 50.13 -66.23
CA ALA A 332 54.05 50.06 -66.82
C ALA A 332 54.04 49.30 -68.16
N SER A 333 53.25 48.22 -68.25
CA SER A 333 53.02 47.48 -69.50
C SER A 333 52.30 48.33 -70.55
N ASP A 334 51.30 49.11 -70.16
CA ASP A 334 50.56 49.99 -71.06
C ASP A 334 51.43 51.15 -71.58
N LEU A 335 52.23 51.76 -70.70
CA LEU A 335 53.23 52.77 -71.09
C LEU A 335 54.29 52.19 -72.05
N TYR A 336 54.76 50.96 -71.81
CA TYR A 336 55.67 50.26 -72.72
C TYR A 336 55.01 50.01 -74.09
N ALA A 337 53.76 49.54 -74.11
CA ALA A 337 52.99 49.32 -75.34
C ALA A 337 52.71 50.62 -76.11
N GLN A 338 52.52 51.74 -75.42
CA GLN A 338 52.37 53.07 -76.03
C GLN A 338 53.69 53.58 -76.61
N GLY A 339 54.81 53.37 -75.91
CA GLY A 339 56.16 53.69 -76.39
C GLY A 339 56.53 52.94 -77.68
N MET A 340 56.12 51.67 -77.80
CA MET A 340 56.29 50.88 -79.02
C MET A 340 55.48 51.44 -80.21
N ARG A 341 54.23 51.87 -80.00
CA ARG A 341 53.40 52.51 -81.06
C ARG A 341 54.04 53.81 -81.57
N CYS A 342 54.48 54.67 -80.65
CA CYS A 342 55.15 55.93 -80.97
C CYS A 342 56.50 55.73 -81.71
N ARG A 343 57.09 54.54 -81.69
CA ARG A 343 58.25 54.19 -82.53
C ARG A 343 57.83 53.78 -83.94
N GLY A 344 56.75 53.03 -84.08
CA GLY A 344 56.16 52.64 -85.37
C GLY A 344 55.70 53.83 -86.21
N GLU A 345 54.90 54.72 -85.64
CA GLU A 345 54.33 55.89 -86.33
C GLU A 345 55.41 56.81 -86.92
N ARG A 346 56.53 57.00 -86.19
CA ARG A 346 57.69 57.76 -86.71
C ARG A 346 58.35 57.10 -87.91
N HIS A 347 58.42 55.77 -87.96
CA HIS A 347 58.91 55.05 -89.14
C HIS A 347 57.91 55.15 -90.32
N GLU A 348 56.61 55.05 -90.08
CA GLU A 348 55.59 55.22 -91.14
C GLU A 348 55.61 56.63 -91.74
N HIS A 349 55.73 57.68 -90.93
CA HIS A 349 55.86 59.06 -91.43
C HIS A 349 57.14 59.28 -92.27
N VAL A 350 58.26 58.62 -91.93
CA VAL A 350 59.49 58.65 -92.75
C VAL A 350 59.28 57.92 -94.07
N ILE A 351 58.64 56.74 -94.05
CA ILE A 351 58.31 55.97 -95.26
C ILE A 351 57.34 56.73 -96.17
N ALA A 352 56.37 57.44 -95.61
CA ALA A 352 55.43 58.29 -96.36
C ALA A 352 56.17 59.40 -97.13
N ARG A 353 57.04 60.17 -96.45
CA ARG A 353 57.89 61.19 -97.09
C ARG A 353 58.80 60.62 -98.19
N GLN A 354 59.37 59.44 -97.99
CA GLN A 354 60.20 58.77 -99.00
C GLN A 354 59.37 58.36 -100.24
N LYS A 355 58.14 57.85 -100.05
CA LYS A 355 57.21 57.53 -101.14
C LYS A 355 56.78 58.77 -101.92
N GLU A 356 56.55 59.89 -101.23
CA GLU A 356 56.17 61.17 -101.83
C GLU A 356 57.32 61.76 -102.69
N ALA A 357 58.55 61.76 -102.17
CA ALA A 357 59.74 62.16 -102.93
C ALA A 357 59.99 61.27 -104.17
N LEU A 358 59.74 59.96 -104.07
CA LEU A 358 59.82 59.03 -105.21
C LEU A 358 58.72 59.30 -106.26
N ALA A 359 57.52 59.71 -105.84
CA ALA A 359 56.46 60.10 -106.77
C ALA A 359 56.84 61.35 -107.56
N ASP A 360 57.44 62.35 -106.92
CA ASP A 360 57.90 63.57 -107.60
C ASP A 360 59.11 63.34 -108.52
N MET A 361 60.04 62.46 -108.15
CA MET A 361 61.11 62.03 -109.05
C MET A 361 60.56 61.32 -110.31
N ARG A 362 59.52 60.48 -110.15
CA ARG A 362 58.83 59.84 -111.29
C ARG A 362 58.07 60.84 -112.17
N LYS A 363 57.44 61.87 -111.60
CA LYS A 363 56.84 62.98 -112.37
C LYS A 363 57.90 63.74 -113.18
N LYS A 364 59.06 64.03 -112.59
CA LYS A 364 60.19 64.68 -113.29
C LYS A 364 60.75 63.81 -114.41
N SER A 365 60.90 62.49 -114.23
CA SER A 365 61.27 61.57 -115.31
C SER A 365 60.26 61.60 -116.47
N LYS A 366 58.95 61.58 -116.19
CA LYS A 366 57.92 61.67 -117.25
C LYS A 366 57.96 62.96 -118.06
N LEU A 367 58.42 64.06 -117.48
CA LEU A 367 58.62 65.32 -118.24
C LEU A 367 59.83 65.26 -119.19
N ILE A 368 60.85 64.47 -118.86
CA ILE A 368 62.08 64.31 -119.67
C ILE A 368 61.87 63.32 -120.83
N GLU A 369 60.89 62.41 -120.71
CA GLU A 369 60.56 61.41 -121.73
C GLU A 369 59.82 61.99 -122.97
N GLN A 370 59.35 63.25 -122.90
CA GLN A 370 58.55 63.88 -123.96
C GLN A 370 59.34 64.57 -125.09
N LEU A 371 60.68 64.50 -125.11
CA LEU A 371 61.52 65.21 -126.08
C LEU A 371 62.60 64.32 -126.73
N LYS A 372 62.23 63.50 -127.73
CA LYS A 372 63.17 62.86 -128.69
C LYS A 372 62.49 62.43 -130.02
N PRO A 373 63.14 62.55 -131.20
CA PRO A 373 62.57 62.22 -132.53
C PRO A 373 63.12 60.86 -133.10
N PRO A 374 62.96 60.44 -134.40
CA PRO A 374 62.07 59.33 -134.78
C PRO A 374 62.73 58.04 -135.38
N LEU A 375 61.88 57.05 -135.71
CA LEU A 375 62.07 55.66 -136.21
C LEU A 375 62.87 55.47 -137.53
N PRO A 376 63.48 54.28 -137.80
CA PRO A 376 62.84 53.13 -138.52
C PRO A 376 63.36 51.70 -138.10
N SER A 377 62.93 50.52 -138.61
CA SER A 377 61.64 50.02 -139.16
C SER A 377 61.56 48.46 -139.33
N HIS A 378 60.74 47.77 -138.52
CA HIS A 378 59.78 46.68 -138.86
C HIS A 378 60.12 45.41 -139.70
N GLU A 379 61.19 45.28 -140.48
CA GLU A 379 61.20 44.34 -141.64
C GLU A 379 62.00 43.01 -141.49
N GLN A 380 62.45 42.62 -140.29
CA GLN A 380 63.29 41.41 -140.12
C GLN A 380 62.78 40.32 -139.15
N SER A 381 61.66 40.52 -138.45
CA SER A 381 61.20 39.59 -137.39
C SER A 381 60.06 38.63 -137.79
N LEU A 382 59.53 38.73 -139.01
CA LEU A 382 58.35 37.95 -139.46
C LEU A 382 58.67 36.60 -140.13
N GLN A 383 59.92 36.12 -140.13
CA GLN A 383 60.33 34.89 -140.83
C GLN A 383 60.65 33.66 -139.95
N GLN A 384 60.38 33.67 -138.64
CA GLN A 384 60.76 32.56 -137.73
C GLN A 384 59.63 31.93 -136.89
N ILE A 385 58.36 32.20 -137.20
CA ILE A 385 57.20 31.67 -136.42
C ILE A 385 56.56 30.39 -137.02
N VAL A 386 56.99 29.94 -138.21
CA VAL A 386 56.29 28.87 -138.97
C VAL A 386 56.85 27.45 -138.75
N ALA A 387 58.05 27.30 -138.17
CA ALA A 387 58.79 26.02 -138.21
C ALA A 387 58.56 25.03 -137.04
N LEU A 388 57.72 25.34 -136.04
CA LEU A 388 57.64 24.52 -134.79
C LEU A 388 56.19 24.29 -134.29
N LYS A 389 55.26 23.92 -135.18
CA LYS A 389 53.85 23.65 -134.81
C LYS A 389 53.18 22.43 -135.48
N GLN A 390 53.94 21.48 -136.02
CA GLN A 390 53.42 20.19 -136.50
C GLN A 390 54.38 19.07 -136.11
N GLU A 391 53.92 18.13 -135.25
CA GLU A 391 54.27 16.69 -135.23
C GLU A 391 53.88 15.96 -133.91
N ILE A 392 53.73 16.65 -132.77
CA ILE A 392 53.34 16.00 -131.50
C ILE A 392 51.81 15.98 -131.33
N ALA A 393 51.12 15.30 -132.26
CA ALA A 393 49.67 15.12 -132.25
C ALA A 393 49.22 13.68 -132.57
N GLU A 394 50.15 12.71 -132.65
CA GLU A 394 49.94 11.50 -133.47
C GLU A 394 49.98 10.14 -132.75
N LEU A 395 50.02 10.08 -131.40
CA LEU A 395 49.87 8.81 -130.66
C LEU A 395 48.77 8.88 -129.60
N ARG A 396 47.53 8.68 -130.05
CA ARG A 396 46.31 8.69 -129.22
C ARG A 396 45.38 7.50 -129.50
N ALA A 397 45.92 6.34 -129.91
CA ALA A 397 45.11 5.19 -130.32
C ALA A 397 45.79 3.82 -130.08
N THR A 398 45.45 3.15 -128.96
CA THR A 398 45.29 1.70 -128.85
C THR A 398 44.54 1.32 -127.55
N LEU A 399 43.23 1.07 -127.68
CA LEU A 399 42.50 -0.14 -127.23
C LEU A 399 42.85 -0.73 -125.83
N ALA A 400 41.96 -0.86 -124.83
CA ALA A 400 40.49 -0.90 -124.76
C ALA A 400 39.81 -2.10 -125.47
N SER A 401 39.76 -3.25 -124.79
CA SER A 401 38.63 -4.23 -124.73
C SER A 401 39.06 -5.54 -124.04
N ARG A 402 38.30 -6.01 -123.03
CA ARG A 402 37.68 -7.36 -123.05
C ARG A 402 36.92 -7.76 -121.78
N GLU A 403 35.78 -8.39 -122.05
CA GLU A 403 34.88 -9.11 -121.16
C GLU A 403 34.94 -10.63 -121.56
N GLU A 404 34.19 -11.61 -121.06
CA GLU A 404 32.96 -11.65 -120.24
C GLU A 404 32.81 -13.09 -119.61
N ASP A 405 31.89 -13.25 -118.65
CA ASP A 405 31.18 -14.50 -118.23
C ASP A 405 31.88 -15.80 -117.72
N PHE A 406 31.33 -16.38 -116.64
CA PHE A 406 30.62 -17.70 -116.61
C PHE A 406 30.07 -18.10 -115.22
N HIS A 407 28.84 -18.66 -115.14
CA HIS A 407 28.21 -19.21 -113.92
C HIS A 407 28.34 -20.75 -113.78
N LYS A 408 28.39 -21.27 -112.52
CA LYS A 408 27.74 -22.52 -112.07
C LYS A 408 27.85 -22.77 -110.54
N ASN A 409 26.86 -23.50 -109.99
CA ASN A 409 26.81 -24.15 -108.64
C ASN A 409 26.47 -23.31 -107.38
N GLU A 410 25.42 -22.48 -107.42
CA GLU A 410 24.97 -21.71 -106.24
C GLU A 410 23.93 -22.45 -105.35
N SER A 411 23.17 -23.39 -105.91
CA SER A 411 21.93 -23.93 -105.32
C SER A 411 22.08 -25.00 -104.23
N GLN A 412 23.27 -25.60 -104.05
CA GLN A 412 23.53 -26.51 -102.92
C GLN A 412 24.10 -25.78 -101.69
N ILE A 413 24.95 -24.77 -101.93
CA ILE A 413 25.62 -23.98 -100.89
C ILE A 413 24.59 -23.21 -100.02
N HIS A 414 23.50 -22.72 -100.62
CA HIS A 414 22.46 -22.00 -99.89
C HIS A 414 21.60 -22.88 -98.95
N ALA A 415 21.50 -24.19 -99.18
CA ALA A 415 20.73 -25.08 -98.31
C ALA A 415 21.49 -25.39 -97.01
N GLU A 416 22.78 -25.72 -97.11
CA GLU A 416 23.64 -25.94 -95.94
C GLU A 416 23.85 -24.65 -95.14
N LEU A 417 24.04 -23.50 -95.81
CA LEU A 417 24.13 -22.20 -95.14
C LEU A 417 22.86 -21.81 -94.37
N ARG A 418 21.67 -22.29 -94.77
CA ARG A 418 20.42 -22.01 -94.03
C ARG A 418 20.37 -22.82 -92.73
N LEU A 419 20.63 -24.12 -92.79
CA LEU A 419 20.66 -24.99 -91.59
C LEU A 419 21.76 -24.57 -90.61
N VAL A 420 22.97 -24.25 -91.10
CA VAL A 420 24.07 -23.77 -90.26
C VAL A 420 23.76 -22.39 -89.65
N ARG A 421 23.06 -21.49 -90.37
CA ARG A 421 22.59 -20.22 -89.78
C ARG A 421 21.50 -20.43 -88.74
N GLU A 422 20.52 -21.30 -88.98
CA GLU A 422 19.46 -21.59 -88.02
C GLU A 422 20.03 -22.19 -86.73
N GLN A 423 20.90 -23.19 -86.82
CA GLN A 423 21.62 -23.76 -85.67
C GLN A 423 22.55 -22.75 -84.99
N SER A 424 23.25 -21.89 -85.73
CA SER A 424 24.08 -20.83 -85.13
C SER A 424 23.22 -19.77 -84.42
N SER A 425 22.01 -19.49 -84.94
CA SER A 425 21.08 -18.52 -84.35
C SER A 425 20.40 -19.05 -83.09
N SER A 426 20.02 -20.33 -83.03
CA SER A 426 19.44 -20.92 -81.81
C SER A 426 20.48 -20.99 -80.69
N ASN A 427 21.70 -21.46 -80.99
CA ASN A 427 22.81 -21.48 -80.03
C ASN A 427 23.21 -20.08 -79.52
N LEU A 428 23.01 -19.03 -80.33
CA LEU A 428 23.23 -17.65 -79.90
C LEU A 428 22.08 -17.14 -79.01
N ALA A 429 20.83 -17.47 -79.36
CA ALA A 429 19.64 -17.13 -78.58
C ALA A 429 19.63 -17.85 -77.22
N GLU A 430 19.99 -19.14 -77.17
CA GLU A 430 20.15 -19.90 -75.93
C GLU A 430 21.25 -19.29 -75.04
N LYS A 431 22.43 -19.00 -75.59
CA LYS A 431 23.52 -18.33 -74.83
C LYS A 431 23.18 -16.89 -74.43
N GLN A 432 22.28 -16.21 -75.15
CA GLN A 432 21.75 -14.90 -74.73
C GLN A 432 20.72 -15.07 -73.61
N PHE A 433 19.86 -16.08 -73.70
CA PHE A 433 18.88 -16.43 -72.66
C PHE A 433 19.56 -16.85 -71.36
N GLU A 434 20.57 -17.71 -71.42
CA GLU A 434 21.44 -18.07 -70.28
C GLU A 434 22.13 -16.84 -69.67
N LYS A 435 22.61 -15.91 -70.50
CA LYS A 435 23.21 -14.65 -70.00
C LYS A 435 22.19 -13.73 -69.35
N SER A 436 20.95 -13.65 -69.87
CA SER A 436 19.88 -12.92 -69.19
C SER A 436 19.47 -13.59 -67.88
N THR A 437 19.28 -14.92 -67.84
CA THR A 437 18.91 -15.61 -66.58
C THR A 437 20.03 -15.55 -65.54
N HIS A 438 21.31 -15.63 -65.94
CA HIS A 438 22.44 -15.38 -65.04
C HIS A 438 22.52 -13.93 -64.54
N LYS A 439 22.12 -12.96 -65.37
CA LYS A 439 22.02 -11.56 -64.94
C LYS A 439 20.85 -11.38 -63.97
N ASP A 440 19.66 -11.86 -64.31
CA ASP A 440 18.44 -11.71 -63.51
C ASP A 440 18.58 -12.40 -62.14
N THR A 441 19.22 -13.58 -62.09
CA THR A 441 19.55 -14.27 -60.83
C THR A 441 20.59 -13.50 -60.00
N LYS A 442 21.60 -12.88 -60.63
CA LYS A 442 22.52 -11.98 -59.93
C LYS A 442 21.78 -10.76 -59.37
N ASP A 443 20.99 -10.08 -60.19
CA ASP A 443 20.27 -8.86 -59.80
C ASP A 443 19.27 -9.15 -58.67
N ALA A 444 18.64 -10.34 -58.65
CA ALA A 444 17.79 -10.82 -57.55
C ALA A 444 18.57 -11.08 -56.24
N LEU A 445 19.77 -11.65 -56.32
CA LEU A 445 20.65 -11.87 -55.15
C LEU A 445 21.22 -10.55 -54.61
N ASP A 446 21.62 -9.63 -55.49
CA ASP A 446 22.06 -8.29 -55.11
C ASP A 446 20.91 -7.49 -54.45
N LEU A 447 19.66 -7.71 -54.86
CA LEU A 447 18.48 -7.10 -54.24
C LEU A 447 18.17 -7.71 -52.86
N SER A 448 18.25 -9.04 -52.72
CA SER A 448 18.01 -9.71 -51.43
C SER A 448 19.09 -9.40 -50.39
N GLU A 449 20.36 -9.26 -50.81
CA GLU A 449 21.41 -8.77 -49.92
C GLU A 449 21.16 -7.32 -49.48
N LYS A 450 20.74 -6.43 -50.39
CA LYS A 450 20.42 -5.02 -50.04
C LYS A 450 19.29 -4.94 -49.02
N THR A 451 18.23 -5.75 -49.15
CA THR A 451 17.13 -5.76 -48.18
C THR A 451 17.54 -6.39 -46.85
N TYR A 452 18.31 -7.48 -46.85
CA TYR A 452 18.90 -8.06 -45.63
C TYR A 452 19.80 -7.06 -44.88
N LEU A 453 20.72 -6.40 -45.58
CA LEU A 453 21.63 -5.41 -44.97
C LEU A 453 20.88 -4.19 -44.43
N LYS A 454 19.78 -3.78 -45.09
CA LYS A 454 18.88 -2.75 -44.55
C LYS A 454 18.20 -3.23 -43.27
N LEU A 455 17.64 -4.44 -43.27
CA LEU A 455 16.99 -5.06 -42.10
C LEU A 455 17.96 -5.15 -40.92
N ALA A 456 19.15 -5.70 -41.13
CA ALA A 456 20.18 -5.86 -40.10
C ALA A 456 20.56 -4.52 -39.45
N ARG A 457 20.77 -3.46 -40.25
CA ARG A 457 21.04 -2.11 -39.73
C ARG A 457 19.86 -1.52 -38.98
N THR A 458 18.62 -1.71 -39.45
CA THR A 458 17.43 -1.23 -38.72
C THR A 458 17.21 -1.96 -37.41
N LEU A 459 17.43 -3.27 -37.35
CA LEU A 459 17.35 -4.05 -36.11
C LEU A 459 18.47 -3.67 -35.14
N GLY A 460 19.70 -3.46 -35.63
CA GLY A 460 20.81 -2.94 -34.83
C GLY A 460 20.49 -1.59 -34.19
N ALA A 461 20.02 -0.63 -34.99
CA ALA A 461 19.63 0.69 -34.49
C ALA A 461 18.50 0.62 -33.44
N LEU A 462 17.49 -0.22 -33.65
CA LEU A 462 16.38 -0.41 -32.69
C LEU A 462 16.80 -1.11 -31.39
N LEU A 463 17.82 -1.97 -31.45
CA LEU A 463 18.34 -2.73 -30.31
C LEU A 463 19.55 -2.06 -29.65
N GLU A 464 19.98 -0.89 -30.15
CA GLU A 464 21.17 -0.14 -29.71
C GLU A 464 22.49 -0.92 -29.90
N VAL A 465 22.56 -1.74 -30.96
CA VAL A 465 23.75 -2.48 -31.39
C VAL A 465 24.27 -1.84 -32.68
N ASP A 466 25.18 -0.87 -32.55
CA ASP A 466 25.79 -0.15 -33.68
C ASP A 466 27.32 -0.02 -33.45
N PRO A 467 28.19 -0.44 -34.40
CA PRO A 467 27.89 -1.09 -35.67
C PRO A 467 27.54 -2.57 -35.55
N VAL A 468 26.54 -3.02 -36.31
CA VAL A 468 26.24 -4.46 -36.46
C VAL A 468 27.34 -5.15 -37.29
N PRO A 469 27.97 -6.22 -36.79
CA PRO A 469 28.95 -7.01 -37.54
C PRO A 469 28.36 -7.61 -38.84
N GLY A 470 29.20 -7.97 -39.80
CA GLY A 470 28.74 -8.66 -41.02
C GLY A 470 27.97 -7.80 -42.04
N THR A 471 27.88 -6.48 -41.83
CA THR A 471 27.07 -5.54 -42.65
C THR A 471 27.70 -5.08 -43.98
N ARG A 472 28.81 -5.72 -44.40
CA ARG A 472 29.43 -5.56 -45.74
C ARG A 472 28.72 -6.45 -46.77
N SER A 473 28.92 -6.17 -48.06
CA SER A 473 28.39 -6.98 -49.17
C SER A 473 29.23 -8.25 -49.42
N MET A 474 28.57 -9.33 -49.84
CA MET A 474 29.18 -10.58 -50.32
C MET A 474 29.62 -10.51 -51.79
N ALA A 475 29.29 -9.43 -52.50
CA ALA A 475 29.63 -9.27 -53.91
C ALA A 475 31.14 -9.20 -54.11
N HIS A 476 31.64 -9.96 -55.09
CA HIS A 476 33.03 -9.89 -55.59
C HIS A 476 34.17 -10.18 -54.58
N ILE A 477 33.88 -10.79 -53.43
CA ILE A 477 34.91 -11.20 -52.44
C ILE A 477 35.35 -12.69 -52.58
N PRO A 478 36.60 -13.04 -52.19
CA PRO A 478 37.11 -14.41 -52.16
C PRO A 478 36.31 -15.36 -51.25
N ALA A 479 36.42 -16.68 -51.45
CA ALA A 479 35.68 -17.68 -50.68
C ALA A 479 36.00 -17.64 -49.17
N GLU A 480 37.29 -17.58 -48.79
CA GLU A 480 37.75 -17.45 -47.40
C GLU A 480 37.20 -16.17 -46.72
N GLU A 481 36.99 -15.12 -47.52
CA GLU A 481 36.46 -13.84 -47.07
C GLU A 481 34.92 -13.82 -46.97
N ARG A 482 34.23 -14.77 -47.61
CA ARG A 482 32.79 -15.02 -47.43
C ARG A 482 32.53 -15.79 -46.14
N GLU A 483 33.35 -16.81 -45.86
CA GLU A 483 33.25 -17.60 -44.62
C GLU A 483 33.45 -16.72 -43.37
N LYS A 484 34.44 -15.82 -43.41
CA LYS A 484 34.62 -14.79 -42.35
C LYS A 484 33.39 -13.88 -42.19
N LEU A 485 32.77 -13.46 -43.30
CA LEU A 485 31.58 -12.62 -43.24
C LEU A 485 30.34 -13.38 -42.75
N GLU A 486 30.22 -14.66 -43.07
CA GLU A 486 29.21 -15.56 -42.52
C GLU A 486 29.35 -15.68 -41.00
N GLN A 487 30.57 -15.92 -40.51
CA GLN A 487 30.84 -15.94 -39.06
C GLN A 487 30.48 -14.60 -38.39
N ASP A 488 30.78 -13.46 -39.02
CA ASP A 488 30.41 -12.15 -38.48
C ASP A 488 28.89 -11.89 -38.53
N ARG A 489 28.18 -12.39 -39.55
CA ARG A 489 26.70 -12.36 -39.60
C ARG A 489 26.07 -13.25 -38.53
N SER A 490 26.65 -14.42 -38.24
CA SER A 490 26.20 -15.28 -37.13
C SER A 490 26.40 -14.60 -35.77
N LYS A 491 27.58 -14.02 -35.51
CA LYS A 491 27.82 -13.21 -34.29
C LYS A 491 26.84 -12.04 -34.18
N ALA A 492 26.52 -11.36 -35.29
CA ALA A 492 25.53 -10.30 -35.29
C ALA A 492 24.14 -10.80 -34.88
N VAL A 493 23.69 -11.95 -35.38
CA VAL A 493 22.43 -12.57 -34.96
C VAL A 493 22.45 -12.93 -33.47
N GLU A 494 23.53 -13.52 -32.97
CA GLU A 494 23.69 -13.85 -31.53
C GLU A 494 23.63 -12.60 -30.64
N LEU A 495 24.28 -11.50 -31.05
CA LEU A 495 24.22 -10.22 -30.33
C LEU A 495 22.80 -9.63 -30.32
N LEU A 496 22.10 -9.61 -31.46
CA LEU A 496 20.73 -9.10 -31.53
C LEU A 496 19.78 -9.97 -30.70
N VAL A 497 19.91 -11.30 -30.73
CA VAL A 497 19.11 -12.23 -29.91
C VAL A 497 19.40 -12.06 -28.42
N SER A 498 20.66 -11.93 -28.01
CA SER A 498 21.00 -11.72 -26.59
C SER A 498 20.47 -10.37 -26.08
N ARG A 499 20.50 -9.32 -26.91
CA ARG A 499 19.91 -8.02 -26.59
C ARG A 499 18.39 -8.08 -26.45
N VAL A 500 17.69 -8.83 -27.31
CA VAL A 500 16.25 -9.08 -27.17
C VAL A 500 15.93 -9.84 -25.88
N LYS A 501 16.68 -10.90 -25.55
CA LYS A 501 16.49 -11.64 -24.28
C LYS A 501 16.68 -10.75 -23.05
N LEU A 502 17.72 -9.92 -23.02
CA LEU A 502 17.96 -8.98 -21.93
C LEU A 502 16.82 -7.95 -21.80
N LEU A 503 16.25 -7.50 -22.93
CA LEU A 503 15.09 -6.62 -22.92
C LEU A 503 13.83 -7.34 -22.41
N GLN A 504 13.61 -8.61 -22.77
CA GLN A 504 12.53 -9.45 -22.23
C GLN A 504 12.67 -9.61 -20.72
N GLU A 505 13.82 -10.09 -20.21
CA GLU A 505 14.05 -10.23 -18.76
C GLU A 505 13.87 -8.90 -18.00
N ARG A 506 14.28 -7.77 -18.59
CA ARG A 506 14.07 -6.44 -18.00
C ARG A 506 12.60 -6.04 -17.97
N LEU A 507 11.82 -6.47 -18.96
CA LEU A 507 10.38 -6.24 -19.05
C LEU A 507 9.65 -7.13 -18.03
N ASP A 508 9.96 -8.43 -17.97
CA ASP A 508 9.42 -9.37 -16.98
C ASP A 508 9.66 -8.88 -15.54
N ARG A 509 10.88 -8.41 -15.23
CA ARG A 509 11.20 -7.82 -13.91
C ARG A 509 10.38 -6.56 -13.61
N LYS A 510 10.07 -5.74 -14.62
CA LYS A 510 9.20 -4.56 -14.47
C LYS A 510 7.74 -4.94 -14.28
N GLU A 511 7.23 -5.92 -15.03
CA GLU A 511 5.87 -6.43 -14.87
C GLU A 511 5.66 -7.03 -13.48
N ASN A 512 6.61 -7.83 -12.99
CA ASN A 512 6.58 -8.35 -11.61
C ASN A 512 6.60 -7.23 -10.56
N LEU A 513 7.39 -6.17 -10.76
CA LEU A 513 7.41 -5.00 -9.87
C LEU A 513 6.09 -4.22 -9.90
N LEU A 514 5.51 -4.02 -11.09
CA LEU A 514 4.20 -3.37 -11.25
C LEU A 514 3.08 -4.18 -10.60
N GLY A 515 3.08 -5.51 -10.79
CA GLY A 515 2.15 -6.43 -10.11
C GLY A 515 2.34 -6.48 -8.58
N GLY A 516 3.53 -6.11 -8.08
CA GLY A 516 3.77 -5.81 -6.67
C GLY A 516 3.01 -4.55 -6.23
N TYR A 517 3.24 -3.43 -6.92
CA TYR A 517 2.54 -2.16 -6.63
C TYR A 517 1.02 -2.26 -6.79
N GLU A 518 0.50 -3.07 -7.71
CA GLU A 518 -0.94 -3.32 -7.86
C GLU A 518 -1.51 -4.02 -6.61
N LYS A 519 -0.80 -5.00 -6.05
CA LYS A 519 -1.18 -5.64 -4.77
C LYS A 519 -1.12 -4.64 -3.61
N ASP A 520 -0.07 -3.82 -3.54
CA ASP A 520 0.05 -2.79 -2.50
C ASP A 520 -1.09 -1.75 -2.58
N LEU A 521 -1.53 -1.39 -3.80
CA LEU A 521 -2.68 -0.50 -4.01
C LEU A 521 -4.02 -1.14 -3.60
N VAL A 522 -4.17 -2.46 -3.77
CA VAL A 522 -5.35 -3.20 -3.25
C VAL A 522 -5.31 -3.23 -1.72
N ASN A 523 -4.19 -3.63 -1.12
CA ASN A 523 -3.97 -3.66 0.33
C ASN A 523 -4.22 -2.27 0.96
N LEU A 524 -3.80 -1.19 0.30
CA LEU A 524 -4.03 0.19 0.76
C LEU A 524 -5.53 0.54 0.77
N ARG A 525 -6.28 0.12 -0.25
CA ARG A 525 -7.74 0.34 -0.32
C ARG A 525 -8.48 -0.44 0.76
N GLU A 526 -8.09 -1.69 1.01
CA GLU A 526 -8.65 -2.51 2.10
C GLU A 526 -8.31 -1.94 3.48
N SER A 527 -7.07 -1.48 3.68
CA SER A 527 -6.67 -0.75 4.89
C SER A 527 -7.50 0.52 5.07
N GLN A 528 -7.76 1.27 3.99
CA GLN A 528 -8.58 2.48 4.01
C GLN A 528 -10.05 2.19 4.35
N THR A 529 -10.66 1.12 3.83
CA THR A 529 -12.05 0.76 4.17
C THR A 529 -12.17 0.33 5.63
N VAL A 530 -11.24 -0.49 6.13
CA VAL A 530 -11.18 -0.90 7.54
C VAL A 530 -10.97 0.31 8.46
N ALA A 531 -10.05 1.21 8.12
CA ALA A 531 -9.84 2.46 8.86
C ALA A 531 -11.10 3.36 8.86
N GLY A 532 -11.82 3.44 7.73
CA GLY A 532 -13.10 4.13 7.63
C GLY A 532 -14.17 3.53 8.56
N MET A 533 -14.30 2.20 8.56
CA MET A 533 -15.21 1.49 9.47
C MET A 533 -14.86 1.72 10.94
N LYS A 534 -13.57 1.64 11.30
CA LYS A 534 -13.10 1.88 12.68
C LYS A 534 -13.28 3.34 13.11
N SER A 535 -13.11 4.30 12.21
CA SER A 535 -13.41 5.70 12.45
C SER A 535 -14.92 5.93 12.68
N ALA A 536 -15.79 5.25 11.92
CA ALA A 536 -17.23 5.31 12.11
C ALA A 536 -17.64 4.70 13.47
N GLU A 537 -17.11 3.52 13.82
CA GLU A 537 -17.33 2.85 15.12
C GLU A 537 -16.89 3.74 16.29
N ALA A 538 -15.69 4.33 16.23
CA ALA A 538 -15.20 5.27 17.23
C ALA A 538 -16.07 6.54 17.34
N SER A 539 -16.64 7.02 16.22
CA SER A 539 -17.56 8.16 16.22
C SER A 539 -18.91 7.82 16.87
N GLY A 540 -19.41 6.59 16.70
CA GLY A 540 -20.59 6.06 17.36
C GLY A 540 -20.38 5.94 18.88
N LEU A 541 -19.30 5.29 19.30
CA LEU A 541 -18.94 5.18 20.72
C LEU A 541 -18.76 6.55 21.38
N LYS A 542 -18.22 7.54 20.65
CA LYS A 542 -18.10 8.93 21.14
C LYS A 542 -19.47 9.61 21.31
N LEU A 543 -20.46 9.27 20.49
CA LEU A 543 -21.84 9.74 20.65
C LEU A 543 -22.50 9.06 21.86
N ASP A 544 -22.36 7.74 21.99
CA ASP A 544 -22.91 6.97 23.12
C ASP A 544 -22.34 7.39 24.49
N VAL A 545 -21.05 7.77 24.52
CA VAL A 545 -20.43 8.34 25.73
C VAL A 545 -21.04 9.71 26.07
N ARG A 546 -21.37 10.54 25.07
CA ARG A 546 -22.02 11.84 25.30
C ARG A 546 -23.47 11.69 25.78
N THR A 547 -24.27 10.84 25.13
CA THR A 547 -25.66 10.59 25.56
C THR A 547 -25.70 10.03 26.99
N ARG A 548 -24.82 9.09 27.34
CA ARG A 548 -24.70 8.62 28.73
C ARG A 548 -24.21 9.69 29.70
N GLN A 549 -23.35 10.62 29.29
CA GLN A 549 -22.96 11.77 30.12
C GLN A 549 -24.15 12.72 30.37
N GLU A 550 -24.98 12.96 29.36
CA GLU A 550 -26.21 13.76 29.45
C GLU A 550 -27.25 13.07 30.36
N GLU A 551 -27.47 11.75 30.21
CA GLU A 551 -28.31 10.96 31.11
C GLU A 551 -27.81 11.01 32.56
N ILE A 552 -26.50 10.83 32.79
CA ILE A 552 -25.90 10.93 34.13
C ILE A 552 -26.08 12.35 34.71
N ALA A 553 -25.95 13.39 33.90
CA ALA A 553 -26.19 14.77 34.33
C ALA A 553 -27.65 14.99 34.74
N TYR A 554 -28.60 14.54 33.91
CA TYR A 554 -30.04 14.61 34.18
C TYR A 554 -30.45 13.83 35.44
N LEU A 555 -29.90 12.63 35.63
CA LEU A 555 -30.12 11.83 36.84
C LEU A 555 -29.51 12.48 38.09
N ARG A 556 -28.32 13.08 37.99
CA ARG A 556 -27.71 13.85 39.09
C ARG A 556 -28.54 15.07 39.47
N GLU A 557 -29.05 15.81 38.49
CA GLU A 557 -29.93 16.95 38.73
C GLU A 557 -31.25 16.50 39.39
N SER A 558 -31.88 15.45 38.87
CA SER A 558 -33.10 14.85 39.43
C SER A 558 -32.90 14.39 40.88
N LEU A 559 -31.76 13.76 41.19
CA LEU A 559 -31.39 13.38 42.55
C LEU A 559 -31.12 14.59 43.45
N SER A 560 -30.61 15.70 42.92
CA SER A 560 -30.46 16.95 43.68
C SER A 560 -31.83 17.52 44.06
N ARG A 561 -32.74 17.66 43.08
CA ARG A 561 -34.10 18.16 43.28
C ARG A 561 -34.85 17.33 44.34
N LEU A 562 -34.79 16.00 44.26
CA LEU A 562 -35.39 15.10 45.25
C LEU A 562 -34.77 15.21 46.66
N ARG A 563 -33.47 15.53 46.77
CA ARG A 563 -32.83 15.82 48.07
C ARG A 563 -33.31 17.15 48.64
N ASP A 564 -33.40 18.18 47.81
CA ASP A 564 -33.87 19.50 48.21
C ASP A 564 -35.34 19.46 48.67
N GLU A 565 -36.20 18.74 47.94
CA GLU A 565 -37.58 18.44 48.34
C GLU A 565 -37.65 17.68 49.68
N LEU A 566 -36.85 16.62 49.85
CA LEU A 566 -36.80 15.86 51.11
C LEU A 566 -36.33 16.73 52.28
N ASP A 567 -35.37 17.63 52.08
CA ASP A 567 -34.90 18.54 53.13
C ASP A 567 -35.87 19.71 53.39
N GLN A 568 -36.71 20.10 52.42
CA GLN A 568 -37.88 20.95 52.68
C GLN A 568 -38.94 20.20 53.50
N GLU A 569 -39.33 18.99 53.11
CA GLU A 569 -40.25 18.10 53.84
C GLU A 569 -39.79 17.86 55.29
N ARG A 570 -38.49 17.66 55.50
CA ARG A 570 -37.87 17.53 56.84
C ARG A 570 -38.03 18.82 57.66
N ARG A 571 -37.70 19.99 57.09
CA ARG A 571 -37.86 21.29 57.74
C ARG A 571 -39.33 21.56 58.12
N VAL A 572 -40.26 21.31 57.21
CA VAL A 572 -41.71 21.43 57.46
C VAL A 572 -42.16 20.45 58.55
N ASN A 573 -41.67 19.20 58.54
CA ASN A 573 -41.96 18.23 59.60
C ASN A 573 -41.44 18.65 60.98
N VAL A 574 -40.26 19.28 61.07
CA VAL A 574 -39.73 19.83 62.32
C VAL A 574 -40.66 20.95 62.83
N CYS A 575 -40.98 21.93 61.97
CA CYS A 575 -41.90 23.02 62.33
C CYS A 575 -43.29 22.50 62.75
N LEU A 576 -43.82 21.47 62.08
CA LEU A 576 -45.09 20.83 62.45
C LEU A 576 -45.00 20.05 63.77
N ARG A 577 -43.86 19.43 64.09
CA ARG A 577 -43.64 18.78 65.40
C ARG A 577 -43.54 19.80 66.52
N GLU A 578 -42.85 20.91 66.30
CA GLU A 578 -42.75 22.01 67.27
C GLU A 578 -44.11 22.67 67.51
N ARG A 579 -44.86 22.96 66.43
CA ARG A 579 -46.24 23.44 66.54
C ARG A 579 -47.16 22.44 67.23
N LYS A 580 -46.98 21.13 67.01
CA LYS A 580 -47.72 20.09 67.74
C LYS A 580 -47.33 19.98 69.20
N LYS A 581 -46.06 20.15 69.56
CA LYS A 581 -45.63 20.26 70.97
C LYS A 581 -46.31 21.47 71.61
N PHE A 582 -46.20 22.65 71.01
CA PHE A 582 -46.84 23.85 71.52
C PHE A 582 -48.37 23.71 71.65
N ALA A 583 -49.03 23.04 70.69
CA ALA A 583 -50.46 22.72 70.77
C ALA A 583 -50.77 21.71 71.88
N MET A 584 -49.96 20.67 72.07
CA MET A 584 -50.11 19.70 73.17
C MET A 584 -49.83 20.35 74.53
N ASP A 585 -48.84 21.23 74.65
CA ASP A 585 -48.51 21.98 75.87
C ASP A 585 -49.62 23.00 76.22
N PHE A 586 -50.33 23.50 75.20
CA PHE A 586 -51.53 24.33 75.36
C PHE A 586 -52.75 23.47 75.75
N GLU A 587 -52.94 22.32 75.11
CA GLU A 587 -54.00 21.35 75.45
C GLU A 587 -53.79 20.76 76.86
N ASP A 588 -52.57 20.48 77.32
CA ASP A 588 -52.28 20.04 78.70
C ASP A 588 -52.51 21.14 79.75
N ARG A 589 -52.50 22.41 79.34
CA ARG A 589 -53.01 23.52 80.17
C ARG A 589 -54.53 23.57 80.21
N ASP A 590 -55.21 23.30 79.10
CA ASP A 590 -56.69 23.32 79.03
C ASP A 590 -57.35 22.02 79.56
N THR A 591 -56.68 20.87 79.57
CA THR A 591 -57.19 19.60 80.15
C THR A 591 -57.40 19.65 81.66
N HIS A 592 -56.93 20.69 82.33
CA HIS A 592 -57.31 21.01 83.71
C HIS A 592 -58.80 21.40 83.85
N ARG A 593 -59.54 21.59 82.74
CA ARG A 593 -61.00 21.53 82.72
C ARG A 593 -61.47 20.13 82.32
N LYS A 594 -61.82 19.32 83.31
CA LYS A 594 -62.50 18.02 83.13
C LYS A 594 -63.79 18.20 82.31
N ALA A 595 -63.74 17.88 81.02
CA ALA A 595 -64.93 17.78 80.19
C ALA A 595 -65.76 16.57 80.65
N HIS A 596 -66.97 16.85 81.15
CA HIS A 596 -67.89 15.85 81.65
C HIS A 596 -68.37 14.92 80.52
N SER A 597 -68.34 13.61 80.74
CA SER A 597 -68.86 12.59 79.81
C SER A 597 -70.38 12.71 79.66
N CYS A 598 -70.87 13.45 78.66
CA CYS A 598 -72.25 13.37 78.21
C CYS A 598 -72.36 13.62 76.70
N TYR A 599 -73.14 12.75 76.03
CA TYR A 599 -73.63 12.85 74.66
C TYR A 599 -72.60 12.85 73.52
N THR A 600 -72.47 11.71 72.83
CA THR A 600 -71.83 11.64 71.51
C THR A 600 -72.79 12.13 70.44
N ASP A 601 -72.52 13.31 69.89
CA ASP A 601 -73.25 13.91 68.77
C ASP A 601 -73.25 13.01 67.52
N GLU A 602 -74.45 12.66 67.03
CA GLU A 602 -74.63 11.86 65.81
C GLU A 602 -74.15 12.58 64.55
N HIS A 603 -74.18 13.91 64.53
CA HIS A 603 -73.72 14.71 63.39
C HIS A 603 -72.21 14.53 63.16
N SER A 604 -71.42 14.49 64.24
CA SER A 604 -69.99 14.19 64.20
C SER A 604 -69.68 12.79 63.66
N ARG A 605 -70.48 11.77 64.01
CA ARG A 605 -70.35 10.42 63.41
C ARG A 605 -70.67 10.44 61.91
N TYR A 606 -71.72 11.13 61.50
CA TYR A 606 -72.09 11.24 60.08
C TYR A 606 -71.01 11.95 59.26
N GLN A 607 -70.38 12.99 59.80
CA GLN A 607 -69.23 13.65 59.17
C GLN A 607 -68.01 12.74 59.06
N GLU A 608 -67.69 11.94 60.08
CA GLU A 608 -66.63 10.93 60.00
C GLU A 608 -66.92 9.87 58.93
N GLU A 609 -68.15 9.35 58.86
CA GLU A 609 -68.53 8.37 57.83
C GLU A 609 -68.48 8.97 56.43
N ALA A 610 -68.91 10.21 56.24
CA ALA A 610 -68.77 10.92 54.97
C ALA A 610 -67.29 11.12 54.57
N LYS A 611 -66.41 11.44 55.52
CA LYS A 611 -64.95 11.52 55.29
C LYS A 611 -64.36 10.14 54.95
N LYS A 612 -64.76 9.07 55.64
CA LYS A 612 -64.36 7.68 55.37
C LYS A 612 -64.84 7.21 53.99
N ARG A 613 -66.08 7.52 53.59
CA ARG A 613 -66.60 7.25 52.23
C ARG A 613 -65.79 7.98 51.15
N LYS A 614 -65.53 9.28 51.31
CA LYS A 614 -64.67 10.07 50.39
C LYS A 614 -63.21 9.60 50.33
N ALA A 615 -62.70 8.95 51.38
CA ALA A 615 -61.38 8.31 51.38
C ALA A 615 -61.41 6.96 50.62
N ALA A 616 -62.40 6.11 50.91
CA ALA A 616 -62.59 4.82 50.23
C ALA A 616 -62.83 4.99 48.72
N GLU A 617 -63.58 6.02 48.31
CA GLU A 617 -63.81 6.31 46.89
C GLU A 617 -62.54 6.77 46.17
N ARG A 618 -61.70 7.59 46.81
CA ARG A 618 -60.37 7.95 46.27
C ARG A 618 -59.45 6.74 46.13
N ILE A 619 -59.50 5.79 47.08
CA ILE A 619 -58.76 4.53 46.98
C ILE A 619 -59.28 3.68 45.81
N LYS A 620 -60.61 3.59 45.60
CA LYS A 620 -61.19 2.90 44.43
C LYS A 620 -60.72 3.50 43.10
N ARG A 621 -60.70 4.83 42.97
CA ARG A 621 -60.22 5.52 41.76
C ARG A 621 -58.73 5.22 41.50
N LYS A 622 -57.88 5.31 42.52
CA LYS A 622 -56.44 4.94 42.41
C LYS A 622 -56.23 3.47 42.06
N ASN A 623 -57.03 2.56 42.62
CA ASN A 623 -56.93 1.14 42.30
C ASN A 623 -57.31 0.86 40.84
N TYR A 624 -58.35 1.53 40.32
CA TYR A 624 -58.74 1.44 38.91
C TYR A 624 -57.66 1.99 37.96
N GLU A 625 -57.09 3.14 38.29
CA GLU A 625 -55.97 3.75 37.57
C GLU A 625 -54.73 2.83 37.54
N ILE A 626 -54.37 2.23 38.68
CA ILE A 626 -53.30 1.22 38.79
C ILE A 626 -53.61 -0.03 37.93
N GLU A 627 -54.87 -0.46 37.84
CA GLU A 627 -55.25 -1.57 36.97
C GLU A 627 -55.22 -1.21 35.47
N SER A 628 -55.54 0.03 35.09
CA SER A 628 -55.37 0.50 33.69
C SER A 628 -53.91 0.53 33.29
N LEU A 629 -53.07 1.21 34.09
CA LEU A 629 -51.62 1.30 33.84
C LEU A 629 -50.96 -0.08 33.79
N LYS A 630 -51.41 -1.04 34.61
CA LYS A 630 -50.94 -2.44 34.53
C LYS A 630 -51.37 -3.17 33.25
N LYS A 631 -52.49 -2.81 32.63
CA LYS A 631 -52.91 -3.38 31.33
C LYS A 631 -52.13 -2.73 30.19
N GLU A 632 -51.91 -1.43 30.24
CA GLU A 632 -51.10 -0.67 29.27
C GLU A 632 -49.65 -1.15 29.27
N LEU A 633 -49.02 -1.30 30.45
CA LEU A 633 -47.66 -1.86 30.58
C LEU A 633 -47.56 -3.25 29.95
N ARG A 634 -48.55 -4.13 30.21
CA ARG A 634 -48.64 -5.47 29.59
C ARG A 634 -48.94 -5.44 28.09
N SER A 635 -49.38 -4.32 27.51
CA SER A 635 -49.45 -4.16 26.05
C SER A 635 -48.08 -3.78 25.51
N ALA A 636 -47.45 -2.75 26.10
CA ALA A 636 -46.11 -2.31 25.74
C ALA A 636 -45.06 -3.43 25.84
N ASP A 637 -45.10 -4.25 26.90
CA ASP A 637 -44.22 -5.42 27.06
C ASP A 637 -44.40 -6.45 25.93
N ARG A 638 -45.64 -6.66 25.44
CA ARG A 638 -45.92 -7.58 24.32
C ARG A 638 -45.46 -6.99 22.99
N GLU A 639 -45.71 -5.70 22.76
CA GLU A 639 -45.25 -4.99 21.56
C GLU A 639 -43.72 -4.96 21.48
N LEU A 640 -43.02 -4.71 22.61
CA LEU A 640 -41.57 -4.83 22.70
C LEU A 640 -41.08 -6.24 22.35
N ASN A 641 -41.69 -7.27 22.92
CA ASN A 641 -41.30 -8.66 22.65
C ASN A 641 -41.53 -9.04 21.16
N ASP A 642 -42.65 -8.60 20.56
CA ASP A 642 -42.94 -8.78 19.13
C ASP A 642 -41.96 -8.01 18.22
N THR A 643 -41.40 -6.87 18.68
CA THR A 643 -40.33 -6.19 17.95
C THR A 643 -38.98 -6.87 18.10
N ALA A 644 -38.65 -7.40 19.29
CA ALA A 644 -37.42 -8.16 19.53
C ALA A 644 -37.37 -9.43 18.68
N ILE A 645 -38.47 -10.19 18.61
CA ILE A 645 -38.60 -11.37 17.75
C ILE A 645 -38.42 -11.01 16.26
N ARG A 646 -38.98 -9.88 15.81
CA ARG A 646 -38.79 -9.39 14.44
C ARG A 646 -37.34 -9.02 14.14
N LEU A 647 -36.65 -8.34 15.06
CA LEU A 647 -35.23 -8.00 14.92
C LEU A 647 -34.37 -9.26 14.86
N GLN A 648 -34.60 -10.23 15.74
CA GLN A 648 -33.90 -11.51 15.74
C GLN A 648 -34.12 -12.30 14.43
N ALA A 649 -35.32 -12.22 13.84
CA ALA A 649 -35.60 -12.81 12.53
C ALA A 649 -34.85 -12.10 11.39
N PHE A 650 -34.76 -10.76 11.42
CA PHE A 650 -33.95 -10.00 10.46
C PHE A 650 -32.45 -10.31 10.58
N GLU A 651 -31.90 -10.41 11.80
CA GLU A 651 -30.52 -10.79 12.05
C GLU A 651 -30.22 -12.21 11.56
N SER A 652 -31.14 -13.16 11.82
CA SER A 652 -31.03 -14.54 11.33
C SER A 652 -31.05 -14.62 9.80
N THR A 653 -31.91 -13.82 9.15
CA THR A 653 -31.99 -13.75 7.68
C THR A 653 -30.74 -13.10 7.08
N ARG A 654 -30.20 -12.06 7.73
CA ARG A 654 -28.97 -11.38 7.31
C ARG A 654 -27.74 -12.28 7.42
N ASN A 655 -27.68 -13.14 8.44
CA ASN A 655 -26.58 -14.10 8.58
C ASN A 655 -26.63 -15.22 7.54
N MET A 656 -27.82 -15.67 7.11
CA MET A 656 -27.95 -16.67 6.03
C MET A 656 -27.55 -16.10 4.66
N ASN A 657 -27.90 -14.85 4.37
CA ASN A 657 -27.48 -14.19 3.13
C ASN A 657 -25.99 -13.80 3.10
N GLY A 658 -25.28 -13.93 4.23
CA GLY A 658 -23.84 -13.68 4.34
C GLY A 658 -22.96 -14.91 4.15
N THR A 659 -23.54 -16.10 3.96
CA THR A 659 -22.78 -17.36 3.79
C THR A 659 -22.83 -17.95 2.38
N ASP A 660 -23.70 -17.43 1.50
CA ASP A 660 -23.84 -17.90 0.11
C ASP A 660 -22.91 -17.18 -0.90
N SER A 661 -22.15 -16.16 -0.49
CA SER A 661 -21.19 -15.47 -1.39
C SER A 661 -19.86 -16.19 -1.56
N ASP A 662 -19.43 -17.00 -0.58
CA ASP A 662 -18.03 -17.44 -0.46
C ASP A 662 -17.79 -18.87 -0.96
N VAL A 663 -18.77 -19.50 -1.61
CA VAL A 663 -18.71 -20.92 -2.05
C VAL A 663 -18.76 -21.09 -3.59
N SER A 664 -19.06 -20.03 -4.36
CA SER A 664 -19.19 -20.14 -5.82
C SER A 664 -17.88 -20.07 -6.63
N ASP A 665 -16.78 -19.57 -6.07
CA ASP A 665 -15.56 -19.25 -6.85
C ASP A 665 -14.49 -20.36 -6.90
N ILE A 666 -14.75 -21.58 -6.40
CA ILE A 666 -13.77 -22.69 -6.38
C ILE A 666 -14.03 -23.73 -7.49
N LEU A 667 -14.86 -23.43 -8.51
CA LEU A 667 -15.23 -24.42 -9.54
C LEU A 667 -15.08 -23.97 -11.01
N TYR A 668 -14.25 -22.96 -11.26
CA TYR A 668 -13.77 -22.61 -12.61
C TYR A 668 -12.27 -22.23 -12.61
N HIS A 669 -11.39 -23.22 -12.52
CA HIS A 669 -10.32 -23.39 -13.53
C HIS A 669 -9.66 -24.77 -13.44
N VAL A 670 -9.52 -25.38 -14.62
CA VAL A 670 -8.57 -26.44 -14.98
C VAL A 670 -7.24 -25.78 -15.35
#